data_AF-A0A2E3ZA95-F1
#
_entry.id   AF-A0A2E3ZA95-F1
#
_cell.length_a   1.000
_cell.length_b   1.000
_cell.length_c   1.000
_cell.angle_alpha   90.00
_cell.angle_beta   90.00
_cell.angle_gamma   90.00
#
_symmetry.space_group_name_H-M   'P 1'
#
loop_
_entity.id
_entity.type
_entity.pdbx_description
1 polymer ?
#
loop_
_entity_poly.entity_id
_entity_poly.type
_entity_poly.pdbx_seq_one_letter_code
_entity_poly.pdbx_strand_id
1 'polypeptide(L)'
;MKNRQRKLFLELLETRQMLTVYAHSAADDFAADFSGGLPQNNPNGDWTYLASDDTTTSLIASDGTNPINTYGIGAGWVQAGGFPSYAIGGALSLPTGTIAGHGPQKVIWTAPADVDMGAVQLSGELTQLLGQSARQMQLSIFKNGNAAPFLLVAADSINQSTSILPPSIVAMDPGDTLTIVVDGSGPQGNGISTFSAWDIDILEVDPEIDADFNGDFVVDQGADLPIWQANFGTTVGATQSTGDADNDGDVDGADLLIWQRQFGNEILSGNEMAVPPYDPSAVIVQTSGVTLPNGSLLDISGTQTQGLQEAFDFAADEGWGVFVLPGTYTLDAGLDVVERQGASFRLQDVTMNFGAGVTDFGLRFDSAIILDWYWDGGALNAPNALDGVRFDARNFHPLDGCLGLTPPAIADNRYIFEASITAATNEVTMDTSTRTINDNYFHFQGLGENDLNIIGSGFADSNTFLSARPDSAIPWDLFSTAGRVTVNVPNGPIGTVATVYKPDGSLVNTAGTTTSGLQEAFDHAAANDLDVLVFGQGIRNSEINGGLPACGNTNQGLYNLSTTLDVGALDGETYRIFNVTFNYTGSGTAMAFGDVENADFELTGQIGAVNGATGVLIQPQTTALTNSVIRVEHMPIINDDPGSIAVRIDPSLQTIENSEFYFTEILGGETGLQVDNPSASTFFRNNVLSTVHTHDYKTFAVRLGTTSNNSSNIHTNTLDVHIDTDGGPSTTGLQVWGDNNTIAFGSRGAGLAGSAARLETASNDNVVAYFGVNRPLVDMGTNNSYVPGLLLAASSSAAADTTPFANQVQLTSLPFRIDTEVRQEYLASESEIIEPYFSVESVRPSLDGAVREISVRDIAIVDLYEDEQFFQEDFEDFELDAPAASV
;
A
#
# COMPACT_ATOMS: atom_id res chain seq x y z
N MET A 1 10.70 0.38 -26.31
CA MET A 1 11.07 -1.07 -26.35
C MET A 1 11.73 -1.49 -25.03
N LYS A 2 12.90 -0.94 -24.66
CA LYS A 2 13.52 -1.17 -23.33
C LYS A 2 12.54 -0.98 -22.17
N ASN A 3 11.79 0.12 -22.12
CA ASN A 3 10.86 0.40 -21.01
C ASN A 3 9.68 -0.60 -20.98
N ARG A 4 9.27 -1.15 -22.12
CA ARG A 4 8.27 -2.23 -22.18
C ARG A 4 8.86 -3.56 -21.69
N GLN A 5 10.16 -3.80 -21.89
CA GLN A 5 10.86 -4.96 -21.34
C GLN A 5 11.15 -4.79 -19.84
N ARG A 6 11.55 -3.60 -19.35
CA ARG A 6 11.73 -3.30 -17.92
C ARG A 6 10.40 -3.40 -17.17
N LYS A 7 9.32 -2.81 -17.70
CA LYS A 7 7.98 -2.94 -17.11
C LYS A 7 7.49 -4.38 -17.11
N LEU A 8 7.59 -5.12 -18.22
CA LEU A 8 7.18 -6.53 -18.25
C LEU A 8 8.06 -7.41 -17.34
N PHE A 9 9.34 -7.05 -17.12
CA PHE A 9 10.25 -7.75 -16.22
C PHE A 9 9.98 -7.43 -14.75
N LEU A 10 9.63 -6.19 -14.43
CA LEU A 10 9.18 -5.78 -13.09
C LEU A 10 7.80 -6.35 -12.77
N GLU A 11 6.83 -6.30 -13.69
CA GLU A 11 5.53 -6.97 -13.54
C GLU A 11 5.71 -8.50 -13.36
N LEU A 12 6.69 -9.11 -14.04
CA LEU A 12 7.03 -10.53 -13.84
C LEU A 12 7.68 -10.78 -12.46
N LEU A 13 8.58 -9.90 -12.00
CA LEU A 13 9.23 -9.97 -10.68
C LEU A 13 8.24 -9.72 -9.54
N GLU A 14 7.34 -8.75 -9.68
CA GLU A 14 6.27 -8.44 -8.73
C GLU A 14 5.28 -9.60 -8.67
N THR A 15 4.87 -10.17 -9.82
CA THR A 15 4.02 -11.37 -9.84
C THR A 15 4.73 -12.59 -9.22
N ARG A 16 6.07 -12.65 -9.27
CA ARG A 16 6.89 -13.71 -8.64
C ARG A 16 7.11 -13.50 -7.14
N GLN A 17 7.31 -12.27 -6.67
CA GLN A 17 7.38 -11.95 -5.23
C GLN A 17 6.00 -11.98 -4.55
N MET A 18 4.93 -11.71 -5.30
CA MET A 18 3.53 -11.84 -4.84
C MET A 18 3.03 -13.28 -4.89
N LEU A 19 3.75 -14.21 -5.53
CA LEU A 19 3.48 -15.63 -5.37
C LEU A 19 3.84 -16.00 -3.93
N THR A 20 2.80 -16.26 -3.15
CA THR A 20 2.90 -16.51 -1.72
C THR A 20 3.89 -17.62 -1.46
N VAL A 21 4.83 -17.40 -0.53
CA VAL A 21 5.74 -18.43 -0.02
C VAL A 21 4.93 -19.71 0.27
N TYR A 22 5.08 -20.72 -0.60
CA TYR A 22 4.29 -21.95 -0.56
C TYR A 22 4.82 -22.80 0.60
N ALA A 23 4.32 -22.50 1.80
CA ALA A 23 4.71 -23.12 3.06
C ALA A 23 3.59 -24.05 3.53
N HIS A 24 3.84 -25.37 3.49
CA HIS A 24 2.92 -26.38 3.99
C HIS A 24 3.59 -27.18 5.11
N SER A 25 3.06 -27.06 6.34
CA SER A 25 3.37 -28.01 7.42
C SER A 25 2.51 -29.26 7.25
N ALA A 26 3.17 -30.42 7.30
CA ALA A 26 2.50 -31.73 7.35
C ALA A 26 1.57 -31.90 8.56
N ALA A 27 1.76 -31.07 9.60
CA ALA A 27 1.02 -31.13 10.85
C ALA A 27 -0.20 -30.19 10.89
N ASP A 28 -0.15 -29.05 10.20
CA ASP A 28 -1.30 -28.16 10.04
C ASP A 28 -2.37 -28.76 9.11
N ASP A 29 -1.97 -29.37 7.98
CA ASP A 29 -2.92 -30.10 7.11
C ASP A 29 -3.54 -31.30 7.85
N PHE A 30 -2.73 -32.05 8.61
CA PHE A 30 -3.24 -33.11 9.49
C PHE A 30 -4.17 -32.58 10.59
N ALA A 31 -3.98 -31.34 11.07
CA ALA A 31 -4.88 -30.74 12.04
C ALA A 31 -6.21 -30.31 11.41
N ALA A 32 -6.19 -29.81 10.16
CA ALA A 32 -7.39 -29.46 9.39
C ALA A 32 -8.33 -30.66 9.19
N ASP A 33 -7.78 -31.84 8.87
CA ASP A 33 -8.50 -33.12 8.72
C ASP A 33 -9.27 -33.58 9.97
N PHE A 34 -8.94 -33.05 11.15
CA PHE A 34 -9.58 -33.36 12.43
C PHE A 34 -10.63 -32.32 12.88
N SER A 35 -10.87 -31.27 12.08
CA SER A 35 -11.85 -30.24 12.37
C SER A 35 -13.28 -30.81 12.47
N GLY A 36 -13.81 -30.88 13.69
CA GLY A 36 -15.13 -31.46 14.00
C GLY A 36 -15.11 -32.80 14.75
N GLY A 37 -13.93 -33.36 15.08
CA GLY A 37 -13.81 -34.54 15.95
C GLY A 37 -14.14 -35.88 15.29
N LEU A 38 -14.32 -35.89 13.97
CA LEU A 38 -14.30 -37.07 13.11
C LEU A 38 -13.27 -36.81 12.00
N PRO A 39 -12.38 -37.75 11.68
CA PRO A 39 -11.47 -37.59 10.55
C PRO A 39 -12.29 -37.48 9.27
N GLN A 40 -12.23 -36.32 8.62
CA GLN A 40 -12.64 -36.22 7.23
C GLN A 40 -11.40 -36.49 6.42
N ASN A 41 -11.42 -37.57 5.64
CA ASN A 41 -10.39 -37.81 4.63
C ASN A 41 -10.44 -36.60 3.68
N ASN A 42 -9.40 -35.78 3.59
CA ASN A 42 -9.31 -34.69 2.62
C ASN A 42 -8.74 -35.23 1.30
N PRO A 43 -9.57 -35.64 0.31
CA PRO A 43 -9.07 -36.13 -0.97
C PRO A 43 -8.42 -35.05 -1.84
N ASN A 44 -8.41 -33.80 -1.36
CA ASN A 44 -7.95 -32.62 -2.09
C ASN A 44 -6.78 -31.91 -1.34
N GLY A 45 -6.24 -32.50 -0.28
CA GLY A 45 -5.06 -31.99 0.42
C GLY A 45 -3.77 -32.51 -0.20
N ASP A 46 -2.69 -31.74 -0.07
CA ASP A 46 -1.40 -32.07 -0.69
C ASP A 46 -0.68 -33.24 0.00
N TRP A 47 -1.13 -33.61 1.21
CA TRP A 47 -0.59 -34.72 2.00
C TRP A 47 -1.52 -35.94 2.03
N THR A 48 -0.93 -37.11 1.79
CA THR A 48 -1.60 -38.42 1.90
C THR A 48 -0.97 -39.26 3.01
N TYR A 49 -1.75 -39.61 4.02
CA TYR A 49 -1.30 -40.38 5.19
C TYR A 49 -1.59 -41.89 5.04
N LEU A 50 -0.56 -42.73 5.21
CA LEU A 50 -0.62 -44.18 4.99
C LEU A 50 -0.30 -45.01 6.25
N ALA A 51 -0.99 -46.14 6.38
CA ALA A 51 -0.73 -47.17 7.38
C ALA A 51 0.47 -48.06 6.98
N SER A 52 0.86 -48.97 7.88
CA SER A 52 1.98 -49.92 7.70
C SER A 52 1.85 -50.90 6.52
N ASP A 53 0.65 -50.98 5.92
CA ASP A 53 0.31 -51.86 4.80
C ASP A 53 0.06 -51.09 3.49
N ASP A 54 0.53 -49.84 3.41
CA ASP A 54 0.35 -48.91 2.28
C ASP A 54 -1.12 -48.56 1.97
N THR A 55 -2.06 -48.83 2.88
CA THR A 55 -3.43 -48.32 2.77
C THR A 55 -3.55 -46.91 3.32
N THR A 56 -4.34 -46.06 2.68
CA THR A 56 -4.76 -44.75 3.24
C THR A 56 -5.33 -44.96 4.64
N THR A 57 -5.04 -44.06 5.59
CA THR A 57 -5.55 -44.13 6.97
C THR A 57 -7.04 -43.82 7.09
N SER A 58 -7.87 -44.49 6.29
CA SER A 58 -9.32 -44.54 6.49
C SER A 58 -9.60 -45.17 7.84
N LEU A 59 -9.85 -44.31 8.83
CA LEU A 59 -10.32 -44.68 10.16
C LEU A 59 -11.77 -45.15 10.06
N ILE A 60 -11.98 -46.31 9.43
CA ILE A 60 -13.29 -46.93 9.30
C ILE A 60 -13.81 -47.18 10.71
N ALA A 61 -14.86 -46.45 11.10
CA ALA A 61 -15.59 -46.72 12.32
C ALA A 61 -16.17 -48.14 12.23
N SER A 62 -15.56 -49.08 12.95
CA SER A 62 -16.01 -50.47 12.99
C SER A 62 -17.51 -50.52 13.28
N ASP A 63 -18.25 -51.29 12.48
CA ASP A 63 -19.70 -51.25 12.29
C ASP A 63 -20.47 -51.95 13.43
N GLY A 64 -20.16 -51.55 14.66
CA GLY A 64 -20.97 -51.75 15.87
C GLY A 64 -21.24 -53.18 16.32
N THR A 65 -20.77 -54.21 15.60
CA THR A 65 -21.30 -55.58 15.76
C THR A 65 -20.28 -56.73 15.76
N ASN A 66 -18.97 -56.49 15.60
CA ASN A 66 -17.96 -57.55 15.68
C ASN A 66 -16.73 -57.13 16.53
N PRO A 67 -16.29 -57.96 17.51
CA PRO A 67 -15.12 -57.65 18.31
C PRO A 67 -13.83 -57.96 17.55
N ILE A 68 -13.10 -56.92 17.13
CA ILE A 68 -11.76 -57.08 16.56
C ILE A 68 -10.76 -57.45 17.66
N ASN A 69 -9.92 -58.44 17.35
CA ASN A 69 -8.83 -58.96 18.18
C ASN A 69 -7.81 -57.86 18.54
N THR A 70 -7.58 -57.62 19.83
CA THR A 70 -6.67 -56.59 20.38
C THR A 70 -5.17 -56.90 20.27
N TYR A 71 -4.77 -57.69 19.27
CA TYR A 71 -3.36 -57.95 18.91
C TYR A 71 -3.21 -57.98 17.39
N GLY A 72 -3.29 -56.81 16.77
CA GLY A 72 -3.10 -56.60 15.33
C GLY A 72 -3.10 -55.11 14.99
N ILE A 73 -2.05 -54.67 14.29
CA ILE A 73 -1.78 -53.29 13.89
C ILE A 73 -2.98 -52.71 13.12
N GLY A 74 -3.47 -51.53 13.54
CA GLY A 74 -4.56 -50.80 12.89
C GLY A 74 -4.96 -49.58 13.72
N ALA A 75 -5.17 -48.43 13.08
CA ALA A 75 -5.50 -47.19 13.77
C ALA A 75 -6.94 -47.26 14.32
N GLY A 76 -7.13 -47.00 15.61
CA GLY A 76 -8.41 -47.24 16.29
C GLY A 76 -8.69 -46.26 17.42
N TRP A 77 -9.89 -45.68 17.38
CA TRP A 77 -10.45 -44.80 18.43
C TRP A 77 -10.79 -45.59 19.72
N VAL A 78 -10.63 -44.94 20.88
CA VAL A 78 -10.96 -45.51 22.19
C VAL A 78 -12.28 -44.94 22.71
N GLN A 79 -13.11 -45.80 23.32
CA GLN A 79 -14.40 -45.41 23.90
C GLN A 79 -14.23 -44.62 25.22
N ALA A 80 -15.23 -43.82 25.58
CA ALA A 80 -15.22 -42.88 26.71
C ALA A 80 -14.58 -43.45 28.01
N GLY A 81 -13.41 -42.93 28.37
CA GLY A 81 -12.68 -43.25 29.61
C GLY A 81 -11.22 -43.67 29.44
N GLY A 82 -10.76 -43.94 28.20
CA GLY A 82 -9.34 -44.15 27.90
C GLY A 82 -8.63 -42.88 27.42
N PHE A 83 -7.30 -42.83 27.58
CA PHE A 83 -6.47 -41.82 26.89
C PHE A 83 -6.62 -42.00 25.37
N PRO A 84 -6.75 -40.92 24.58
CA PRO A 84 -6.88 -41.03 23.14
C PRO A 84 -5.56 -41.50 22.51
N SER A 85 -5.66 -42.22 21.39
CA SER A 85 -4.51 -42.72 20.63
C SER A 85 -3.78 -41.63 19.82
N TYR A 86 -4.39 -40.44 19.74
CA TYR A 86 -3.85 -39.21 19.17
C TYR A 86 -4.23 -38.03 20.06
N ALA A 87 -3.33 -37.09 20.30
CA ALA A 87 -3.61 -35.89 21.09
C ALA A 87 -3.00 -34.65 20.43
N ILE A 88 -3.86 -33.67 20.12
CA ILE A 88 -3.45 -32.29 19.82
C ILE A 88 -3.02 -31.62 21.15
N GLY A 89 -2.12 -30.64 21.08
CA GLY A 89 -1.50 -29.96 22.23
C GLY A 89 -2.46 -29.66 23.40
N GLY A 90 -2.04 -30.06 24.61
CA GLY A 90 -2.78 -29.79 25.86
C GLY A 90 -2.71 -30.90 26.91
N ALA A 91 -2.81 -32.17 26.52
CA ALA A 91 -2.83 -33.29 27.46
C ALA A 91 -1.43 -33.75 27.96
N LEU A 92 -0.37 -33.40 27.23
CA LEU A 92 1.02 -33.84 27.47
C LEU A 92 2.05 -32.68 27.46
N SER A 93 1.58 -31.41 27.52
CA SER A 93 2.44 -30.21 27.42
C SER A 93 3.28 -30.11 26.13
N LEU A 94 2.75 -30.63 25.03
CA LEU A 94 3.34 -30.50 23.69
C LEU A 94 2.96 -29.15 23.06
N PRO A 95 3.77 -28.61 22.13
CA PRO A 95 3.42 -27.41 21.37
C PRO A 95 2.10 -27.54 20.59
N THR A 96 1.50 -26.39 20.29
CA THR A 96 0.45 -26.29 19.25
C THR A 96 1.05 -26.71 17.90
N GLY A 97 0.27 -27.32 17.01
CA GLY A 97 0.77 -27.88 15.74
C GLY A 97 1.46 -29.25 15.86
N THR A 98 1.71 -29.79 17.07
CA THR A 98 2.40 -31.09 17.20
C THR A 98 1.47 -32.31 17.05
N ILE A 99 1.80 -33.25 16.14
CA ILE A 99 1.17 -34.58 16.09
C ILE A 99 1.79 -35.55 17.11
N ALA A 100 0.99 -36.04 18.06
CA ALA A 100 1.40 -37.06 19.03
C ALA A 100 0.52 -38.32 18.96
N GLY A 101 1.12 -39.50 18.80
CA GLY A 101 0.40 -40.78 18.77
C GLY A 101 1.12 -41.90 18.01
N HIS A 102 0.36 -42.94 17.65
CA HIS A 102 0.81 -43.98 16.71
C HIS A 102 0.58 -43.50 15.28
N GLY A 103 1.29 -42.45 14.89
CA GLY A 103 1.14 -41.80 13.59
C GLY A 103 1.28 -42.75 12.38
N PRO A 104 0.86 -42.31 11.19
CA PRO A 104 1.11 -43.02 9.94
C PRO A 104 2.60 -43.35 9.83
N GLN A 105 2.93 -44.57 9.38
CA GLN A 105 4.33 -44.98 9.20
C GLN A 105 4.94 -44.37 7.94
N LYS A 106 4.08 -43.86 7.05
CA LYS A 106 4.43 -43.29 5.76
C LYS A 106 3.45 -42.17 5.44
N VAL A 107 3.98 -41.04 4.99
CA VAL A 107 3.22 -39.91 4.49
C VAL A 107 3.77 -39.56 3.11
N ILE A 108 2.91 -39.15 2.19
CA ILE A 108 3.30 -38.75 0.83
C ILE A 108 2.82 -37.32 0.64
N TRP A 109 3.73 -36.39 0.41
CA TRP A 109 3.39 -35.11 -0.21
C TRP A 109 3.49 -35.23 -1.73
N THR A 110 2.62 -34.53 -2.45
CA THR A 110 2.65 -34.43 -3.92
C THR A 110 2.75 -32.96 -4.30
N ALA A 111 3.73 -32.60 -5.12
CA ALA A 111 3.82 -31.26 -5.68
C ALA A 111 2.58 -30.97 -6.56
N PRO A 112 2.03 -29.74 -6.56
CA PRO A 112 0.89 -29.40 -7.41
C PRO A 112 1.17 -29.74 -8.88
N ALA A 113 0.14 -30.20 -9.59
CA ALA A 113 0.30 -30.67 -10.98
C ALA A 113 0.36 -29.52 -12.01
N ASP A 114 0.11 -28.29 -11.57
CA ASP A 114 -0.02 -27.06 -12.33
C ASP A 114 0.93 -25.94 -11.87
N VAL A 115 1.72 -26.17 -10.81
CA VAL A 115 2.75 -25.24 -10.32
C VAL A 115 4.12 -25.89 -10.50
N ASP A 116 5.02 -25.17 -11.16
CA ASP A 116 6.43 -25.51 -11.23
C ASP A 116 7.14 -24.90 -10.03
N MET A 117 7.54 -25.76 -9.08
CA MET A 117 8.12 -25.34 -7.81
C MET A 117 9.66 -25.33 -7.83
N GLY A 118 10.29 -25.96 -8.84
CA GLY A 118 11.74 -26.03 -9.00
C GLY A 118 12.44 -26.82 -7.91
N ALA A 119 12.49 -26.28 -6.69
CA ALA A 119 12.94 -26.98 -5.51
C ALA A 119 12.08 -26.69 -4.27
N VAL A 120 12.14 -27.59 -3.30
CA VAL A 120 11.59 -27.38 -1.96
C VAL A 120 12.64 -27.58 -0.88
N GLN A 121 12.68 -26.70 0.10
CA GLN A 121 13.42 -26.90 1.33
C GLN A 121 12.58 -27.70 2.31
N LEU A 122 13.16 -28.80 2.79
CA LEU A 122 12.62 -29.60 3.89
C LEU A 122 13.31 -29.20 5.20
N SER A 123 12.52 -28.81 6.20
CA SER A 123 12.95 -28.56 7.58
C SER A 123 11.97 -29.19 8.58
N GLY A 124 12.35 -29.27 9.86
CA GLY A 124 11.46 -29.85 10.88
C GLY A 124 12.15 -30.37 12.14
N GLU A 125 11.35 -30.92 13.06
CA GLU A 125 11.81 -31.48 14.34
C GLU A 125 11.31 -32.92 14.56
N LEU A 126 12.17 -33.78 15.12
CA LEU A 126 11.83 -35.13 15.60
C LEU A 126 12.15 -35.26 17.09
N THR A 127 11.15 -35.50 17.95
CA THR A 127 11.36 -35.59 19.41
C THR A 127 10.87 -36.90 20.04
N GLN A 128 11.75 -37.54 20.82
CA GLN A 128 11.51 -38.81 21.53
C GLN A 128 11.20 -38.61 23.03
N LEU A 129 10.05 -39.10 23.51
CA LEU A 129 9.68 -39.06 24.93
C LEU A 129 10.34 -40.14 25.81
N LEU A 130 10.42 -39.83 27.12
CA LEU A 130 11.03 -40.65 28.17
C LEU A 130 10.47 -42.08 28.26
N GLY A 131 11.37 -43.06 28.42
CA GLY A 131 11.05 -44.40 28.96
C GLY A 131 11.36 -45.61 28.09
N GLN A 132 11.78 -45.45 26.84
CA GLN A 132 12.10 -46.56 25.92
C GLN A 132 13.54 -46.51 25.37
N SER A 133 14.53 -46.59 26.28
CA SER A 133 15.98 -46.47 26.02
C SER A 133 16.62 -47.68 25.30
N ALA A 134 15.98 -48.19 24.24
CA ALA A 134 16.41 -49.38 23.51
C ALA A 134 16.00 -49.40 22.02
N ARG A 135 15.55 -48.26 21.46
CA ARG A 135 15.01 -48.17 20.10
C ARG A 135 15.65 -47.00 19.36
N GLN A 136 16.22 -47.31 18.19
CA GLN A 136 16.70 -46.32 17.22
C GLN A 136 15.50 -45.91 16.36
N MET A 137 15.34 -44.61 16.10
CA MET A 137 14.33 -44.09 15.18
C MET A 137 15.03 -43.69 13.88
N GLN A 138 14.37 -43.88 12.74
CA GLN A 138 14.91 -43.58 11.43
C GLN A 138 13.84 -42.92 10.55
N LEU A 139 14.02 -41.62 10.25
CA LEU A 139 13.31 -40.92 9.19
C LEU A 139 14.02 -41.20 7.86
N SER A 140 13.25 -41.55 6.84
CA SER A 140 13.73 -41.79 5.47
C SER A 140 12.80 -41.07 4.50
N ILE A 141 13.30 -40.10 3.74
CA ILE A 141 12.52 -39.37 2.72
C ILE A 141 12.94 -39.86 1.33
N PHE A 142 11.99 -40.19 0.48
CA PHE A 142 12.20 -40.71 -0.87
C PHE A 142 11.47 -39.84 -1.90
N LYS A 143 12.19 -39.29 -2.89
CA LYS A 143 11.58 -38.69 -4.09
C LYS A 143 11.09 -39.81 -5.03
N ASN A 144 9.87 -39.70 -5.55
CA ASN A 144 9.28 -40.54 -6.61
C ASN A 144 9.40 -42.07 -6.42
N GLY A 145 9.30 -42.53 -5.16
CA GLY A 145 9.38 -43.96 -4.84
C GLY A 145 10.75 -44.60 -5.11
N ASN A 146 11.82 -43.80 -5.17
CA ASN A 146 13.18 -44.29 -5.35
C ASN A 146 13.59 -45.32 -4.29
N ALA A 147 14.44 -46.28 -4.67
CA ALA A 147 14.84 -47.39 -3.80
C ALA A 147 15.83 -47.00 -2.67
N ALA A 148 16.43 -45.81 -2.76
CA ALA A 148 17.29 -45.22 -1.73
C ALA A 148 16.67 -43.90 -1.27
N PRO A 149 16.71 -43.58 0.05
CA PRO A 149 16.21 -42.31 0.53
C PRO A 149 17.13 -41.17 0.08
N PHE A 150 16.51 -40.06 -0.31
CA PHE A 150 17.16 -38.77 -0.50
C PHE A 150 17.76 -38.25 0.81
N LEU A 151 16.95 -38.24 1.88
CA LEU A 151 17.38 -37.83 3.23
C LEU A 151 17.17 -38.98 4.22
N LEU A 152 18.20 -39.23 5.04
CA LEU A 152 18.18 -40.25 6.09
C LEU A 152 18.63 -39.67 7.43
N VAL A 153 17.72 -39.56 8.38
CA VAL A 153 18.01 -39.03 9.73
C VAL A 153 17.72 -40.10 10.77
N ALA A 154 18.73 -40.45 11.57
CA ALA A 154 18.64 -41.46 12.62
C ALA A 154 18.92 -40.85 13.99
N ALA A 155 17.99 -41.01 14.93
CA ALA A 155 18.14 -40.55 16.31
C ALA A 155 18.78 -41.63 17.19
N ASP A 156 19.78 -41.25 18.02
CA ASP A 156 20.50 -42.19 18.88
C ASP A 156 19.70 -42.55 20.15
N SER A 157 19.77 -43.84 20.47
CA SER A 157 18.96 -44.61 21.43
C SER A 157 19.07 -44.26 22.92
N ILE A 158 19.91 -43.27 23.29
CA ILE A 158 20.49 -43.20 24.65
C ILE A 158 19.90 -42.09 25.53
N ASN A 159 19.39 -40.99 24.96
CA ASN A 159 18.77 -39.88 25.72
C ASN A 159 17.57 -39.30 24.96
N GLN A 160 16.75 -38.48 25.62
CA GLN A 160 15.82 -37.59 24.91
C GLN A 160 16.63 -36.73 23.94
N SER A 161 16.50 -36.99 22.65
CA SER A 161 17.12 -36.21 21.58
C SER A 161 16.02 -35.65 20.70
N THR A 162 15.84 -34.34 20.82
CA THR A 162 15.33 -33.54 19.71
C THR A 162 16.35 -33.64 18.58
N SER A 163 15.95 -34.21 17.45
CA SER A 163 16.75 -34.24 16.22
C SER A 163 16.12 -33.24 15.25
N ILE A 164 16.78 -32.10 15.08
CA ILE A 164 16.40 -31.09 14.09
C ILE A 164 16.79 -31.63 12.71
N LEU A 165 15.85 -31.60 11.75
CA LEU A 165 16.15 -31.86 10.35
C LEU A 165 16.91 -30.65 9.80
N PRO A 166 18.16 -30.81 9.32
CA PRO A 166 18.85 -29.71 8.67
C PRO A 166 18.08 -29.33 7.40
N PRO A 167 17.94 -28.02 7.08
CA PRO A 167 17.40 -27.56 5.81
C PRO A 167 17.99 -28.34 4.64
N SER A 168 17.15 -29.07 3.93
CA SER A 168 17.55 -29.98 2.86
C SER A 168 16.74 -29.66 1.61
N ILE A 169 17.41 -29.09 0.59
CA ILE A 169 16.78 -28.69 -0.67
C ILE A 169 16.62 -29.92 -1.58
N VAL A 170 15.43 -30.10 -2.15
CA VAL A 170 15.09 -31.17 -3.09
C VAL A 170 14.49 -30.55 -4.33
N ALA A 171 15.07 -30.77 -5.51
CA ALA A 171 14.44 -30.39 -6.77
C ALA A 171 13.10 -31.15 -6.94
N MET A 172 12.05 -30.48 -7.38
CA MET A 172 10.67 -30.98 -7.49
C MET A 172 10.01 -30.49 -8.79
N ASP A 173 9.74 -31.43 -9.68
CA ASP A 173 8.96 -31.20 -10.90
C ASP A 173 7.44 -31.23 -10.57
N PRO A 174 6.56 -30.58 -11.36
CA PRO A 174 5.10 -30.66 -11.18
C PRO A 174 4.58 -32.10 -11.08
N GLY A 175 3.87 -32.41 -10.00
CA GLY A 175 3.34 -33.75 -9.72
C GLY A 175 4.34 -34.78 -9.16
N ASP A 176 5.58 -34.39 -8.86
CA ASP A 176 6.52 -35.23 -8.12
C ASP A 176 6.04 -35.52 -6.69
N THR A 177 6.56 -36.60 -6.10
CA THR A 177 6.14 -37.07 -4.77
C THR A 177 7.30 -37.18 -3.79
N LEU A 178 7.12 -36.66 -2.57
CA LEU A 178 8.00 -36.88 -1.43
C LEU A 178 7.35 -37.87 -0.47
N THR A 179 7.83 -39.11 -0.49
CA THR A 179 7.42 -40.16 0.44
C THR A 179 8.29 -40.10 1.69
N ILE A 180 7.71 -39.67 2.81
CA ILE A 180 8.34 -39.62 4.13
C ILE A 180 7.98 -40.91 4.89
N VAL A 181 8.98 -41.69 5.30
CA VAL A 181 8.81 -42.94 6.07
C VAL A 181 9.47 -42.79 7.43
N VAL A 182 8.76 -43.15 8.50
CA VAL A 182 9.27 -43.13 9.87
C VAL A 182 9.29 -44.53 10.47
N ASP A 183 10.47 -45.13 10.54
CA ASP A 183 10.67 -46.47 11.08
C ASP A 183 11.23 -46.44 12.53
N GLY A 184 10.80 -47.41 13.34
CA GLY A 184 11.24 -47.66 14.70
C GLY A 184 11.83 -49.06 14.88
N SER A 185 12.40 -49.65 13.81
CA SER A 185 12.89 -51.04 13.74
C SER A 185 14.18 -51.31 14.54
N GLY A 186 14.07 -51.19 15.87
CA GLY A 186 15.05 -51.76 16.78
C GLY A 186 15.15 -53.31 16.64
N PRO A 187 16.27 -53.95 17.04
CA PRO A 187 16.51 -55.39 16.84
C PRO A 187 15.53 -56.38 17.51
N GLN A 188 14.52 -55.90 18.21
CA GLN A 188 13.43 -56.69 18.79
C GLN A 188 12.16 -56.44 17.98
N GLY A 189 11.99 -57.21 16.89
CA GLY A 189 10.82 -57.14 16.04
C GLY A 189 9.51 -57.40 16.80
N ASN A 190 8.43 -56.79 16.30
CA ASN A 190 7.07 -56.71 16.84
C ASN A 190 6.88 -55.76 18.04
N GLY A 191 6.58 -54.48 17.74
CA GLY A 191 5.66 -53.73 18.60
C GLY A 191 5.84 -52.22 18.66
N ILE A 192 4.94 -51.50 17.98
CA ILE A 192 4.42 -50.16 18.35
C ILE A 192 5.47 -49.03 18.31
N SER A 193 5.41 -48.19 17.26
CA SER A 193 6.10 -46.89 17.22
C SER A 193 5.34 -45.88 18.09
N THR A 194 5.87 -45.53 19.26
CA THR A 194 5.38 -44.40 20.07
C THR A 194 6.08 -43.12 19.62
N PHE A 195 5.49 -42.38 18.68
CA PHE A 195 5.94 -41.03 18.33
C PHE A 195 5.28 -40.01 19.26
N SER A 196 6.02 -38.95 19.59
CA SER A 196 5.56 -37.88 20.49
C SER A 196 5.46 -36.51 19.83
N ALA A 197 6.31 -36.24 18.84
CA ALA A 197 6.26 -35.05 18.01
C ALA A 197 7.05 -35.32 16.73
N TRP A 198 6.46 -35.00 15.59
CA TRP A 198 7.18 -34.67 14.37
C TRP A 198 6.44 -33.55 13.64
N ASP A 199 7.20 -32.62 13.10
CA ASP A 199 6.74 -31.50 12.29
C ASP A 199 7.70 -31.38 11.11
N ILE A 200 7.17 -31.23 9.90
CA ILE A 200 7.95 -31.11 8.67
C ILE A 200 7.31 -30.03 7.81
N ASP A 201 8.10 -28.99 7.58
CA ASP A 201 7.77 -27.91 6.66
C ASP A 201 8.30 -28.24 5.28
N ILE A 202 7.46 -28.04 4.28
CA ILE A 202 7.85 -27.93 2.88
C ILE A 202 7.71 -26.45 2.51
N LEU A 203 8.84 -25.85 2.18
CA LEU A 203 8.95 -24.46 1.75
C LEU A 203 9.36 -24.48 0.27
N GLU A 204 8.59 -23.84 -0.61
CA GLU A 204 9.06 -23.57 -1.99
C GLU A 204 10.35 -22.75 -1.96
N VAL A 205 11.34 -23.18 -2.74
CA VAL A 205 12.59 -22.48 -2.99
C VAL A 205 12.64 -22.21 -4.49
N ASP A 206 12.44 -20.94 -4.86
CA ASP A 206 12.32 -20.42 -6.22
C ASP A 206 13.21 -21.19 -7.23
N PRO A 207 12.64 -21.76 -8.31
CA PRO A 207 13.36 -22.55 -9.29
C PRO A 207 14.66 -21.92 -9.77
N GLU A 208 15.73 -22.64 -9.42
CA GLU A 208 16.72 -23.11 -10.37
C GLU A 208 17.37 -22.04 -11.28
N ILE A 209 18.60 -21.69 -10.91
CA ILE A 209 19.58 -21.26 -11.90
C ILE A 209 19.98 -22.48 -12.72
N ASP A 210 19.13 -22.85 -13.69
CA ASP A 210 19.31 -24.01 -14.59
C ASP A 210 20.69 -24.03 -15.26
N ALA A 211 21.24 -22.84 -15.47
CA ALA A 211 22.54 -22.60 -16.05
C ALA A 211 23.74 -22.66 -15.07
N ASP A 212 23.52 -22.97 -13.79
CA ASP A 212 24.57 -23.34 -12.83
C ASP A 212 24.95 -24.80 -13.08
N PHE A 213 25.77 -24.99 -14.11
CA PHE A 213 26.21 -26.30 -14.53
C PHE A 213 27.30 -26.87 -13.60
N ASN A 214 27.81 -26.08 -12.65
CA ASN A 214 28.88 -26.48 -11.75
C ASN A 214 28.40 -26.80 -10.32
N GLY A 215 27.23 -26.28 -9.93
CA GLY A 215 26.56 -26.50 -8.64
C GLY A 215 27.13 -25.66 -7.50
N ASP A 216 27.70 -24.49 -7.78
CA ASP A 216 28.20 -23.55 -6.76
C ASP A 216 27.25 -22.38 -6.45
N PHE A 217 26.05 -22.41 -7.03
CA PHE A 217 24.97 -21.44 -6.89
C PHE A 217 25.25 -20.08 -7.56
N VAL A 218 26.18 -20.00 -8.52
CA VAL A 218 26.46 -18.80 -9.31
C VAL A 218 26.45 -19.14 -10.81
N VAL A 219 25.73 -18.38 -11.63
CA VAL A 219 25.78 -18.56 -13.10
C VAL A 219 26.78 -17.59 -13.72
N ASP A 220 27.98 -18.08 -14.02
CA ASP A 220 29.08 -17.26 -14.48
C ASP A 220 29.76 -17.73 -15.79
N GLN A 221 30.75 -16.94 -16.23
CA GLN A 221 31.54 -17.19 -17.43
C GLN A 221 32.82 -18.01 -17.15
N GLY A 222 33.24 -18.12 -15.90
CA GLY A 222 34.46 -18.79 -15.44
C GLY A 222 34.29 -20.29 -15.18
N ALA A 223 33.11 -20.72 -14.73
CA ALA A 223 32.76 -22.08 -14.32
C ALA A 223 31.72 -22.72 -15.26
N ASP A 224 30.57 -22.08 -15.48
CA ASP A 224 29.43 -22.71 -16.17
C ASP A 224 29.51 -22.65 -17.69
N LEU A 225 29.79 -21.47 -18.26
CA LEU A 225 29.93 -21.34 -19.72
C LEU A 225 30.95 -22.34 -20.30
N PRO A 226 32.10 -22.64 -19.65
CA PRO A 226 33.00 -23.73 -20.05
C PRO A 226 32.38 -25.12 -20.03
N ILE A 227 31.44 -25.43 -19.12
CA ILE A 227 30.76 -26.73 -19.03
C ILE A 227 29.79 -26.90 -20.20
N TRP A 228 28.95 -25.91 -20.49
CA TRP A 228 28.12 -25.91 -21.71
C TRP A 228 28.98 -26.03 -22.98
N GLN A 229 30.05 -25.23 -23.09
CA GLN A 229 30.97 -25.28 -24.24
C GLN A 229 31.66 -26.63 -24.42
N ALA A 230 31.90 -27.37 -23.34
CA ALA A 230 32.57 -28.68 -23.39
C ALA A 230 31.66 -29.81 -23.91
N ASN A 231 30.34 -29.65 -23.76
CA ASN A 231 29.34 -30.69 -24.03
C ASN A 231 28.36 -30.34 -25.17
N PHE A 232 28.38 -29.11 -25.68
CA PHE A 232 27.57 -28.66 -26.82
C PHE A 232 27.57 -29.65 -28.00
N GLY A 233 26.37 -30.02 -28.45
CA GLY A 233 26.13 -31.05 -29.45
C GLY A 233 26.01 -32.47 -28.88
N THR A 234 25.86 -32.62 -27.57
CA THR A 234 25.29 -33.82 -26.95
C THR A 234 23.80 -33.88 -27.32
N THR A 235 23.31 -35.03 -27.80
CA THR A 235 21.97 -35.11 -28.44
C THR A 235 20.96 -36.01 -27.72
N VAL A 236 21.41 -36.74 -26.69
CA VAL A 236 20.60 -37.59 -25.81
C VAL A 236 21.40 -37.86 -24.54
N GLY A 237 20.76 -37.73 -23.37
CA GLY A 237 21.31 -38.12 -22.09
C GLY A 237 22.33 -37.12 -21.54
N ALA A 238 22.20 -35.85 -21.92
CA ALA A 238 22.74 -34.77 -21.14
C ALA A 238 22.02 -34.66 -19.77
N THR A 239 22.56 -33.80 -18.92
CA THR A 239 22.04 -33.40 -17.62
C THR A 239 22.49 -31.96 -17.36
N GLN A 240 21.83 -31.23 -16.47
CA GLN A 240 22.23 -29.88 -16.04
C GLN A 240 23.73 -29.75 -15.79
N SER A 241 24.35 -30.62 -14.98
CA SER A 241 25.81 -30.61 -14.73
C SER A 241 26.72 -30.85 -15.96
N THR A 242 26.13 -31.00 -17.15
CA THR A 242 26.79 -31.09 -18.45
C THR A 242 26.32 -30.03 -19.45
N GLY A 243 25.49 -29.05 -19.05
CA GLY A 243 25.07 -27.93 -19.91
C GLY A 243 23.62 -27.95 -20.41
N ASP A 244 22.78 -28.87 -19.93
CA ASP A 244 21.37 -29.05 -20.32
C ASP A 244 20.48 -28.23 -19.36
N ALA A 245 20.10 -27.02 -19.78
CA ALA A 245 19.42 -26.02 -18.98
C ALA A 245 17.91 -25.92 -19.26
N ASP A 246 17.39 -26.58 -20.31
CA ASP A 246 15.94 -26.80 -20.45
C ASP A 246 15.50 -28.25 -20.13
N ASN A 247 16.45 -29.10 -19.74
CA ASN A 247 16.24 -30.47 -19.26
C ASN A 247 15.59 -31.38 -20.34
N ASP A 248 15.79 -31.08 -21.62
CA ASP A 248 15.27 -31.89 -22.73
C ASP A 248 16.16 -33.11 -23.05
N GLY A 249 17.37 -33.18 -22.46
CA GLY A 249 18.33 -34.27 -22.57
C GLY A 249 19.43 -34.07 -23.64
N ASP A 250 19.53 -32.89 -24.21
CA ASP A 250 20.47 -32.45 -25.25
C ASP A 250 21.33 -31.26 -24.71
N VAL A 251 22.24 -30.67 -25.49
CA VAL A 251 23.00 -29.46 -25.13
C VAL A 251 23.19 -28.61 -26.40
N ASP A 252 22.31 -27.64 -26.61
CA ASP A 252 22.21 -26.83 -27.82
C ASP A 252 22.14 -25.30 -27.54
N GLY A 253 21.60 -24.52 -28.48
CA GLY A 253 21.44 -23.08 -28.34
C GLY A 253 20.28 -22.63 -27.43
N ALA A 254 19.36 -23.53 -27.06
CA ALA A 254 18.30 -23.27 -26.07
C ALA A 254 18.91 -23.09 -24.68
N ASP A 255 19.79 -24.00 -24.25
CA ASP A 255 20.49 -23.90 -22.96
C ASP A 255 21.37 -22.66 -22.88
N LEU A 256 22.05 -22.34 -23.97
CA LEU A 256 22.87 -21.12 -24.03
C LEU A 256 22.00 -19.87 -23.89
N LEU A 257 20.76 -19.89 -24.37
CA LEU A 257 19.82 -18.78 -24.22
C LEU A 257 19.32 -18.68 -22.77
N ILE A 258 19.22 -19.79 -22.04
CA ILE A 258 18.90 -19.83 -20.61
C ILE A 258 20.09 -19.31 -19.80
N TRP A 259 21.31 -19.81 -20.04
CA TRP A 259 22.54 -19.26 -19.46
C TRP A 259 22.69 -17.76 -19.74
N GLN A 260 22.37 -17.27 -20.95
CA GLN A 260 22.38 -15.83 -21.25
C GLN A 260 21.34 -15.01 -20.49
N ARG A 261 20.22 -15.61 -20.06
CA ARG A 261 19.17 -14.97 -19.26
C ARG A 261 19.47 -15.00 -17.76
N GLN A 262 20.14 -16.05 -17.30
CA GLN A 262 20.51 -16.28 -15.90
C GLN A 262 21.92 -15.79 -15.56
N PHE A 263 22.75 -15.38 -16.54
CA PHE A 263 24.11 -14.91 -16.30
C PHE A 263 24.18 -13.75 -15.29
N GLY A 264 24.90 -13.98 -14.19
CA GLY A 264 25.00 -13.04 -13.06
C GLY A 264 23.98 -13.27 -11.94
N ASN A 265 23.11 -14.27 -12.05
CA ASN A 265 22.30 -14.75 -10.94
C ASN A 265 23.17 -15.54 -9.94
N GLU A 266 22.93 -15.33 -8.65
CA GLU A 266 23.58 -16.02 -7.54
C GLU A 266 22.50 -16.39 -6.51
N ILE A 267 22.33 -17.67 -6.19
CA ILE A 267 21.53 -18.09 -5.04
C ILE A 267 22.42 -18.01 -3.80
N LEU A 268 22.09 -17.10 -2.89
CA LEU A 268 22.83 -16.88 -1.66
C LEU A 268 22.81 -18.15 -0.77
N SER A 269 23.90 -18.92 -0.82
CA SER A 269 24.00 -20.16 -0.04
C SER A 269 23.78 -19.90 1.47
N GLY A 270 22.97 -20.75 2.10
CA GLY A 270 22.28 -20.51 3.37
C GLY A 270 23.11 -20.39 4.66
N ASN A 271 24.23 -19.68 4.64
CA ASN A 271 24.93 -19.16 5.83
C ASN A 271 25.37 -17.68 5.65
N GLU A 272 25.24 -17.07 4.47
CA GLU A 272 25.47 -15.64 4.25
C GLU A 272 24.21 -14.86 3.85
N MET A 273 23.02 -15.34 4.25
CA MET A 273 21.92 -14.44 4.64
C MET A 273 22.26 -13.70 5.95
N ALA A 274 23.38 -12.99 5.95
CA ALA A 274 23.33 -11.62 6.43
C ALA A 274 22.47 -10.85 5.41
N VAL A 275 21.13 -10.97 5.57
CA VAL A 275 20.20 -9.98 5.02
C VAL A 275 20.85 -8.62 5.26
N PRO A 276 21.23 -7.83 4.22
CA PRO A 276 21.82 -6.51 4.43
C PRO A 276 20.81 -5.78 5.29
N PRO A 277 21.13 -5.47 6.57
CA PRO A 277 20.14 -5.48 7.64
C PRO A 277 19.00 -4.56 7.26
N TYR A 278 17.89 -5.18 6.86
CA TYR A 278 16.68 -4.48 6.54
C TYR A 278 16.15 -4.01 7.88
N ASP A 279 16.59 -2.81 8.24
CA ASP A 279 16.04 -1.97 9.28
C ASP A 279 14.91 -1.20 8.59
N PRO A 280 13.66 -1.70 8.62
CA PRO A 280 12.55 -1.05 7.92
C PRO A 280 12.33 0.41 8.30
N SER A 281 12.96 0.91 9.37
CA SER A 281 12.75 2.28 9.88
C SER A 281 11.25 2.62 10.02
N ALA A 282 10.46 1.59 10.31
CA ALA A 282 9.01 1.56 10.40
C ALA A 282 8.55 0.26 11.07
N VAL A 283 7.31 0.20 11.52
CA VAL A 283 6.68 -1.03 12.04
C VAL A 283 5.96 -1.73 10.90
N ILE A 284 6.30 -3.00 10.64
CA ILE A 284 5.63 -3.83 9.65
C ILE A 284 4.69 -4.80 10.36
N VAL A 285 3.46 -4.89 9.90
CA VAL A 285 2.46 -5.86 10.37
C VAL A 285 2.13 -6.82 9.24
N GLN A 286 2.18 -8.11 9.54
CA GLN A 286 1.85 -9.21 8.63
C GLN A 286 0.99 -10.23 9.39
N THR A 287 0.26 -11.10 8.68
CA THR A 287 -0.65 -12.08 9.32
C THR A 287 0.04 -13.06 10.28
N SER A 288 1.37 -13.24 10.14
CA SER A 288 2.21 -14.06 10.99
C SER A 288 2.88 -13.32 12.17
N GLY A 289 2.78 -11.99 12.25
CA GLY A 289 3.36 -11.21 13.35
C GLY A 289 3.67 -9.75 13.04
N VAL A 290 4.45 -9.12 13.92
CA VAL A 290 4.83 -7.71 13.82
C VAL A 290 6.36 -7.59 13.89
N THR A 291 6.95 -6.98 12.86
CA THR A 291 8.39 -6.71 12.77
C THR A 291 8.65 -5.24 13.10
N LEU A 292 9.53 -5.01 14.06
CA LEU A 292 9.95 -3.68 14.51
C LEU A 292 11.05 -3.10 13.61
N PRO A 293 11.28 -1.77 13.63
CA PRO A 293 12.29 -1.10 12.82
C PRO A 293 13.68 -1.74 12.86
N ASN A 294 14.11 -2.25 14.03
CA ASN A 294 15.41 -2.90 14.21
C ASN A 294 15.46 -4.38 13.73
N GLY A 295 14.45 -4.85 12.99
CA GLY A 295 14.31 -6.23 12.51
C GLY A 295 13.92 -7.26 13.57
N SER A 296 13.64 -6.87 14.82
CA SER A 296 13.16 -7.79 15.86
C SER A 296 11.64 -7.94 15.84
N LEU A 297 11.13 -9.09 16.28
CA LEU A 297 9.69 -9.33 16.39
C LEU A 297 9.13 -8.74 17.69
N LEU A 298 7.95 -8.12 17.62
CA LEU A 298 7.18 -7.71 18.78
C LEU A 298 6.51 -8.93 19.43
N ASP A 299 6.51 -8.99 20.76
CA ASP A 299 5.77 -10.02 21.50
C ASP A 299 4.27 -9.72 21.47
N ILE A 300 3.54 -10.44 20.62
CA ILE A 300 2.08 -10.36 20.47
C ILE A 300 1.36 -11.51 21.19
N SER A 301 2.02 -12.18 22.15
CA SER A 301 1.44 -13.35 22.83
C SER A 301 0.19 -12.99 23.65
N GLY A 302 -0.95 -13.58 23.28
CA GLY A 302 -2.24 -13.28 23.89
C GLY A 302 -2.97 -12.04 23.32
N THR A 303 -2.48 -11.47 22.21
CA THR A 303 -3.21 -10.44 21.44
C THR A 303 -4.63 -10.88 21.08
N GLN A 304 -5.54 -9.92 21.03
CA GLN A 304 -6.90 -10.08 20.46
C GLN A 304 -7.00 -9.49 19.04
N THR A 305 -5.90 -8.96 18.49
CA THR A 305 -5.89 -8.17 17.26
C THR A 305 -4.82 -8.62 16.26
N GLN A 306 -4.29 -9.84 16.43
CA GLN A 306 -3.16 -10.37 15.67
C GLN A 306 -1.94 -9.42 15.60
N GLY A 307 -1.72 -8.64 16.66
CA GLY A 307 -0.63 -7.68 16.74
C GLY A 307 -0.91 -6.29 16.19
N LEU A 308 -2.07 -6.03 15.55
CA LEU A 308 -2.37 -4.70 14.99
C LEU A 308 -2.45 -3.60 16.06
N GLN A 309 -3.13 -3.85 17.18
CA GLN A 309 -3.17 -2.89 18.28
C GLN A 309 -1.78 -2.70 18.89
N GLU A 310 -1.07 -3.81 19.15
CA GLU A 310 0.27 -3.77 19.75
C GLU A 310 1.28 -3.02 18.84
N ALA A 311 1.14 -3.14 17.52
CA ALA A 311 1.90 -2.37 16.54
C ALA A 311 1.53 -0.89 16.56
N PHE A 312 0.24 -0.55 16.64
CA PHE A 312 -0.24 0.84 16.71
C PHE A 312 0.23 1.53 18.01
N ASP A 313 0.23 0.81 19.14
CA ASP A 313 0.69 1.29 20.44
C ASP A 313 2.22 1.47 20.44
N PHE A 314 2.99 0.46 20.02
CA PHE A 314 4.46 0.56 19.93
C PHE A 314 4.89 1.71 19.02
N ALA A 315 4.25 1.84 17.85
CA ALA A 315 4.55 2.92 16.93
C ALA A 315 4.20 4.30 17.52
N ALA A 316 3.32 4.41 18.52
CA ALA A 316 2.97 5.66 19.19
C ALA A 316 4.01 6.04 20.25
N ASP A 317 4.42 5.08 21.07
CA ASP A 317 5.46 5.26 22.09
C ASP A 317 6.84 5.56 21.49
N GLU A 318 7.09 5.11 20.26
CA GLU A 318 8.36 5.23 19.54
C GLU A 318 8.30 6.10 18.27
N GLY A 319 7.15 6.71 17.94
CA GLY A 319 7.01 7.68 16.84
C GLY A 319 7.12 7.12 15.41
N TRP A 320 6.96 5.81 15.20
CA TRP A 320 7.10 5.18 13.88
C TRP A 320 5.81 5.25 13.05
N GLY A 321 5.98 5.17 11.72
CA GLY A 321 4.90 4.81 10.80
C GLY A 321 4.59 3.30 10.86
N VAL A 322 3.40 2.92 10.40
CA VAL A 322 2.93 1.52 10.41
C VAL A 322 2.53 1.09 9.00
N PHE A 323 3.03 -0.06 8.59
CA PHE A 323 2.83 -0.64 7.27
C PHE A 323 2.21 -2.02 7.43
N VAL A 324 0.96 -2.20 6.98
CA VAL A 324 0.24 -3.47 7.10
C VAL A 324 0.24 -4.16 5.74
N LEU A 325 0.88 -5.33 5.66
CA LEU A 325 0.99 -6.09 4.42
C LEU A 325 -0.36 -6.72 4.02
N PRO A 326 -0.58 -6.97 2.71
CA PRO A 326 -1.75 -7.67 2.19
C PRO A 326 -2.08 -8.95 2.96
N GLY A 327 -3.36 -9.16 3.25
CA GLY A 327 -3.80 -10.31 4.01
C GLY A 327 -5.13 -10.12 4.74
N THR A 328 -5.64 -11.21 5.31
CA THR A 328 -6.84 -11.20 6.14
C THR A 328 -6.47 -11.33 7.62
N TYR A 329 -6.88 -10.35 8.41
CA TYR A 329 -6.68 -10.26 9.85
C TYR A 329 -8.01 -10.49 10.56
N THR A 330 -8.02 -11.32 11.60
CA THR A 330 -9.21 -11.64 12.42
C THR A 330 -9.03 -11.08 13.83
N LEU A 331 -9.98 -10.24 14.25
CA LEU A 331 -9.82 -9.34 15.39
C LEU A 331 -10.96 -9.55 16.40
N ASP A 332 -10.66 -10.10 17.58
CA ASP A 332 -11.63 -10.29 18.67
C ASP A 332 -11.90 -9.01 19.48
N ALA A 333 -11.15 -7.94 19.21
CA ALA A 333 -11.31 -6.60 19.77
C ALA A 333 -11.30 -5.52 18.67
N GLY A 334 -11.90 -4.36 18.96
CA GLY A 334 -11.78 -3.17 18.11
C GLY A 334 -10.36 -2.57 18.19
N LEU A 335 -9.93 -1.88 17.14
CA LEU A 335 -8.64 -1.19 17.03
C LEU A 335 -8.78 0.28 17.44
N ASP A 336 -7.86 0.77 18.26
CA ASP A 336 -7.78 2.15 18.71
C ASP A 336 -6.44 2.78 18.28
N VAL A 337 -6.49 3.66 17.30
CA VAL A 337 -5.37 4.53 16.92
C VAL A 337 -5.29 5.64 17.96
N VAL A 338 -4.43 5.45 18.96
CA VAL A 338 -4.16 6.38 20.07
C VAL A 338 -3.65 7.75 19.57
N GLU A 339 -3.50 8.72 20.48
CA GLU A 339 -3.08 10.07 20.09
C GLU A 339 -1.71 10.11 19.38
N ARG A 340 -1.62 10.91 18.31
CA ARG A 340 -0.44 11.00 17.43
C ARG A 340 -0.12 12.41 16.97
N GLN A 341 1.14 12.64 16.62
CA GLN A 341 1.56 13.75 15.77
C GLN A 341 2.72 13.34 14.87
N GLY A 342 2.55 13.51 13.55
CA GLY A 342 3.47 12.97 12.56
C GLY A 342 3.39 11.45 12.52
N ALA A 343 2.56 10.89 11.66
CA ALA A 343 2.51 9.44 11.44
C ALA A 343 2.02 9.11 10.04
N SER A 344 2.59 8.07 9.43
CA SER A 344 2.05 7.50 8.19
C SER A 344 1.62 6.07 8.43
N PHE A 345 0.39 5.77 8.04
CA PHE A 345 -0.21 4.46 8.00
C PHE A 345 -0.40 4.09 6.52
N ARG A 346 0.04 2.89 6.17
CA ARG A 346 -0.01 2.35 4.82
C ARG A 346 -0.56 0.94 4.92
N LEU A 347 -1.64 0.67 4.20
CA LEU A 347 -2.30 -0.64 4.11
C LEU A 347 -2.65 -0.89 2.63
N GLN A 348 -2.31 -2.06 2.08
CA GLN A 348 -2.79 -2.52 0.77
C GLN A 348 -3.44 -3.89 0.91
N ASP A 349 -4.61 -4.09 0.29
CA ASP A 349 -5.35 -5.35 0.24
C ASP A 349 -5.53 -6.02 1.61
N VAL A 350 -5.66 -5.18 2.63
CA VAL A 350 -5.87 -5.59 4.02
C VAL A 350 -7.36 -5.80 4.26
N THR A 351 -7.73 -7.00 4.68
CA THR A 351 -9.08 -7.34 5.13
C THR A 351 -9.10 -7.51 6.64
N MET A 352 -9.78 -6.63 7.37
CA MET A 352 -9.95 -6.72 8.82
C MET A 352 -11.34 -7.29 9.16
N ASN A 353 -11.38 -8.50 9.71
CA ASN A 353 -12.60 -9.19 10.11
C ASN A 353 -12.78 -9.14 11.64
N PHE A 354 -13.70 -8.30 12.11
CA PHE A 354 -13.96 -8.15 13.54
C PHE A 354 -14.97 -9.21 14.03
N GLY A 355 -14.62 -9.88 15.12
CA GLY A 355 -15.42 -10.92 15.75
C GLY A 355 -16.71 -10.40 16.36
N ALA A 356 -17.69 -11.29 16.60
CA ALA A 356 -19.01 -10.92 17.09
C ALA A 356 -19.05 -10.30 18.51
N GLY A 357 -17.91 -10.27 19.23
CA GLY A 357 -17.76 -9.55 20.48
C GLY A 357 -17.48 -8.04 20.31
N VAL A 358 -17.09 -7.60 19.11
CA VAL A 358 -16.79 -6.20 18.79
C VAL A 358 -18.09 -5.48 18.47
N THR A 359 -18.66 -4.80 19.48
CA THR A 359 -20.00 -4.18 19.38
C THR A 359 -20.01 -2.65 19.46
N ASP A 360 -18.88 -2.00 19.72
CA ASP A 360 -18.78 -0.54 19.85
C ASP A 360 -18.27 0.06 18.53
N PHE A 361 -16.97 -0.09 18.24
CA PHE A 361 -16.35 0.32 16.98
C PHE A 361 -15.47 -0.79 16.40
N GLY A 362 -15.32 -0.82 15.08
CA GLY A 362 -14.26 -1.60 14.41
C GLY A 362 -12.90 -0.93 14.57
N LEU A 363 -12.74 0.25 13.97
CA LEU A 363 -11.56 1.10 14.07
C LEU A 363 -11.93 2.45 14.70
N ARG A 364 -11.12 2.96 15.63
CA ARG A 364 -11.28 4.29 16.22
C ARG A 364 -9.99 5.11 16.11
N PHE A 365 -10.14 6.42 15.90
CA PHE A 365 -9.07 7.41 15.96
C PHE A 365 -9.28 8.31 17.19
N ASP A 366 -8.24 8.44 18.02
CA ASP A 366 -8.08 9.53 18.99
C ASP A 366 -7.52 10.79 18.30
N SER A 367 -7.13 11.80 19.07
CA SER A 367 -6.55 13.06 18.57
C SER A 367 -5.28 12.85 17.76
N ALA A 368 -5.33 13.26 16.49
CA ALA A 368 -4.22 13.19 15.56
C ALA A 368 -3.99 14.56 14.91
N ILE A 369 -2.72 14.85 14.60
CA ILE A 369 -2.33 15.96 13.73
C ILE A 369 -1.15 15.57 12.85
N ILE A 370 -1.18 15.92 11.56
CA ILE A 370 -0.18 15.47 10.57
C ILE A 370 -0.11 13.92 10.55
N LEU A 371 -1.28 13.28 10.51
CA LEU A 371 -1.42 11.84 10.30
C LEU A 371 -1.92 11.57 8.88
N ASP A 372 -1.16 10.76 8.16
CA ASP A 372 -1.48 10.29 6.82
C ASP A 372 -1.90 8.81 6.86
N TRP A 373 -3.20 8.56 6.80
CA TRP A 373 -3.77 7.22 6.73
C TRP A 373 -4.13 6.88 5.30
N TYR A 374 -3.50 5.84 4.77
CA TYR A 374 -3.74 5.35 3.42
C TYR A 374 -4.04 3.85 3.43
N TRP A 375 -5.26 3.49 3.07
CA TRP A 375 -5.72 2.11 2.93
C TRP A 375 -6.26 1.90 1.50
N ASP A 376 -5.56 1.07 0.73
CA ASP A 376 -5.86 0.75 -0.67
C ASP A 376 -6.39 -0.69 -0.80
N GLY A 377 -7.63 -0.88 -1.25
CA GLY A 377 -8.23 -2.21 -1.39
C GLY A 377 -8.48 -2.95 -0.07
N GLY A 378 -8.98 -4.19 -0.18
CA GLY A 378 -9.43 -4.99 0.97
C GLY A 378 -10.74 -4.47 1.58
N ALA A 379 -10.94 -4.69 2.89
CA ALA A 379 -12.21 -4.38 3.58
C ALA A 379 -12.08 -4.22 5.11
N LEU A 380 -12.95 -3.42 5.71
CA LEU A 380 -13.17 -3.32 7.16
C LEU A 380 -14.54 -3.93 7.50
N ASN A 381 -14.54 -5.18 7.95
CA ASN A 381 -15.74 -5.95 8.24
C ASN A 381 -16.04 -5.97 9.75
N ALA A 382 -16.80 -4.99 10.23
CA ALA A 382 -17.25 -4.89 11.62
C ALA A 382 -18.79 -5.00 11.78
N PRO A 383 -19.45 -6.05 11.25
CA PRO A 383 -20.92 -6.12 11.11
C PRO A 383 -21.72 -6.18 12.42
N ASN A 384 -21.06 -6.20 13.58
CA ASN A 384 -21.68 -6.16 14.90
C ASN A 384 -21.39 -4.86 15.67
N ALA A 385 -20.46 -4.03 15.19
CA ALA A 385 -20.07 -2.77 15.81
C ALA A 385 -21.08 -1.67 15.48
N LEU A 386 -21.37 -0.78 16.43
CA LEU A 386 -22.20 0.40 16.19
C LEU A 386 -21.59 1.26 15.07
N ASP A 387 -20.28 1.50 15.15
CA ASP A 387 -19.50 2.31 14.22
C ASP A 387 -18.46 1.43 13.49
N GLY A 388 -18.33 1.53 12.16
CA GLY A 388 -17.28 0.84 11.41
C GLY A 388 -15.92 1.50 11.67
N VAL A 389 -15.82 2.77 11.29
CA VAL A 389 -14.75 3.71 11.65
C VAL A 389 -15.34 4.81 12.53
N ARG A 390 -14.62 5.18 13.61
CA ARG A 390 -15.04 6.24 14.53
C ARG A 390 -13.92 7.25 14.77
N PHE A 391 -14.19 8.53 14.55
CA PHE A 391 -13.30 9.62 14.92
C PHE A 391 -13.80 10.21 16.24
N ASP A 392 -13.00 10.08 17.32
CA ASP A 392 -13.40 10.40 18.69
C ASP A 392 -12.16 10.88 19.47
N ALA A 393 -11.88 12.18 19.33
CA ALA A 393 -10.79 12.87 20.00
C ALA A 393 -11.02 12.88 21.52
N ARG A 394 -10.13 12.25 22.29
CA ARG A 394 -10.22 12.10 23.74
C ARG A 394 -9.00 12.67 24.47
N ASN A 395 -7.81 12.32 24.01
CA ASN A 395 -6.51 12.66 24.60
C ASN A 395 -5.87 13.87 23.90
N PHE A 396 -4.93 14.58 24.55
CA PHE A 396 -4.24 15.71 23.88
C PHE A 396 -3.19 15.18 22.89
N HIS A 397 -3.14 15.71 21.67
CA HIS A 397 -2.07 15.38 20.72
C HIS A 397 -0.69 15.94 21.19
N PRO A 398 0.44 15.31 20.80
CA PRO A 398 1.76 15.51 21.42
C PRO A 398 2.29 16.95 21.61
N LEU A 399 2.29 17.85 20.61
CA LEU A 399 2.84 19.20 20.78
C LEU A 399 1.82 20.22 21.29
N ASP A 400 0.84 20.60 20.45
CA ASP A 400 0.09 21.85 20.68
C ASP A 400 -0.87 21.74 21.89
N GLY A 401 -1.28 20.52 22.23
CA GLY A 401 -2.11 20.22 23.39
C GLY A 401 -1.34 20.33 24.70
N CYS A 402 -0.03 20.04 24.70
CA CYS A 402 0.80 20.12 25.90
C CYS A 402 1.09 21.56 26.34
N LEU A 403 0.98 22.54 25.44
CA LEU A 403 0.98 23.97 25.81
C LEU A 403 -0.34 24.43 26.45
N GLY A 404 -1.38 23.57 26.45
CA GLY A 404 -2.73 23.91 26.90
C GLY A 404 -3.42 24.95 26.01
N LEU A 405 -2.94 25.11 24.77
CA LEU A 405 -3.42 26.10 23.81
C LEU A 405 -4.58 25.53 22.96
N THR A 406 -4.48 24.27 22.54
CA THR A 406 -5.57 23.54 21.88
C THR A 406 -6.17 22.48 22.80
N PRO A 407 -7.49 22.27 22.78
CA PRO A 407 -8.11 21.06 23.32
C PRO A 407 -7.71 19.85 22.45
N PRO A 408 -7.93 18.61 22.92
CA PRO A 408 -7.92 17.41 22.06
C PRO A 408 -8.69 17.65 20.75
N ALA A 409 -8.11 17.28 19.63
CA ALA A 409 -8.65 17.53 18.30
C ALA A 409 -8.07 16.52 17.30
N ILE A 410 -8.81 16.26 16.24
CA ILE A 410 -8.31 15.62 15.02
C ILE A 410 -8.21 16.75 13.99
N ALA A 411 -6.98 17.16 13.66
CA ALA A 411 -6.69 18.34 12.84
C ALA A 411 -5.65 18.08 11.76
N ASP A 412 -5.77 18.68 10.58
CA ASP A 412 -4.75 18.66 9.52
C ASP A 412 -4.22 17.25 9.15
N ASN A 413 -5.11 16.26 9.11
CA ASN A 413 -4.79 14.87 8.75
C ASN A 413 -5.35 14.50 7.37
N ARG A 414 -4.73 13.51 6.70
CA ARG A 414 -5.22 12.90 5.46
C ARG A 414 -5.71 11.48 5.73
N TYR A 415 -6.97 11.19 5.42
CA TYR A 415 -7.58 9.88 5.58
C TYR A 415 -8.13 9.36 4.24
N ILE A 416 -7.49 8.34 3.67
CA ILE A 416 -7.93 7.61 2.49
C ILE A 416 -8.34 6.19 2.88
N PHE A 417 -9.59 5.84 2.61
CA PHE A 417 -10.14 4.49 2.71
C PHE A 417 -10.68 4.05 1.35
N GLU A 418 -9.84 3.43 0.52
CA GLU A 418 -10.23 2.74 -0.72
C GLU A 418 -10.60 1.27 -0.46
N ALA A 419 -11.06 0.99 0.77
CA ALA A 419 -11.51 -0.30 1.27
C ALA A 419 -12.99 -0.21 1.66
N SER A 420 -13.79 -1.24 1.37
CA SER A 420 -15.20 -1.25 1.76
C SER A 420 -15.34 -1.35 3.28
N ILE A 421 -16.10 -0.44 3.90
CA ILE A 421 -16.41 -0.48 5.33
C ILE A 421 -17.77 -1.18 5.52
N THR A 422 -17.94 -1.91 6.62
CA THR A 422 -19.22 -2.54 6.98
C THR A 422 -19.40 -2.50 8.50
N ALA A 423 -20.56 -2.00 8.93
CA ALA A 423 -20.92 -1.84 10.34
C ALA A 423 -22.36 -2.30 10.63
N ALA A 424 -22.75 -2.35 11.90
CA ALA A 424 -24.13 -2.66 12.30
C ALA A 424 -25.07 -1.43 12.26
N THR A 425 -24.55 -0.21 12.27
CA THR A 425 -25.37 1.01 12.25
C THR A 425 -24.78 2.14 11.41
N ASN A 426 -23.56 2.60 11.69
CA ASN A 426 -22.90 3.67 10.94
C ASN A 426 -21.58 3.15 10.38
N GLU A 427 -21.31 3.29 9.08
CA GLU A 427 -20.01 2.89 8.53
C GLU A 427 -18.91 3.85 9.00
N VAL A 428 -19.20 5.15 9.06
CA VAL A 428 -18.32 6.17 9.64
C VAL A 428 -19.07 7.05 10.65
N THR A 429 -18.53 7.22 11.85
CA THR A 429 -19.00 8.18 12.85
C THR A 429 -17.94 9.24 13.15
N MET A 430 -18.35 10.51 13.12
CA MET A 430 -17.56 11.68 13.52
C MET A 430 -18.09 12.20 14.86
N ASP A 431 -17.50 11.78 15.98
CA ASP A 431 -17.93 12.19 17.32
C ASP A 431 -17.21 13.46 17.79
N THR A 432 -17.94 14.57 17.74
CA THR A 432 -17.51 15.90 18.18
C THR A 432 -18.29 16.39 19.39
N SER A 433 -18.85 15.46 20.18
CA SER A 433 -19.59 15.76 21.41
C SER A 433 -18.70 16.32 22.52
N THR A 434 -17.40 15.98 22.49
CA THR A 434 -16.38 16.35 23.47
C THR A 434 -15.40 17.42 22.94
N ARG A 435 -15.14 17.42 21.62
CA ARG A 435 -13.94 17.98 20.96
C ARG A 435 -14.18 18.39 19.51
N THR A 436 -13.16 18.92 18.84
CA THR A 436 -13.23 19.31 17.43
C THR A 436 -12.61 18.28 16.49
N ILE A 437 -13.20 18.20 15.29
CA ILE A 437 -12.61 17.59 14.11
C ILE A 437 -12.61 18.72 13.08
N ASN A 438 -11.44 19.17 12.65
CA ASN A 438 -11.26 20.38 11.83
C ASN A 438 -10.14 20.19 10.81
N ASP A 439 -10.23 20.84 9.65
CA ASP A 439 -9.12 20.93 8.69
C ASP A 439 -8.60 19.59 8.12
N ASN A 440 -9.32 18.49 8.36
CA ASN A 440 -8.95 17.17 7.85
C ASN A 440 -9.47 16.95 6.43
N TYR A 441 -8.80 16.04 5.77
CA TYR A 441 -9.15 15.53 4.46
C TYR A 441 -9.63 14.07 4.58
N PHE A 442 -10.79 13.79 4.01
CA PHE A 442 -11.43 12.48 4.06
C PHE A 442 -11.82 12.01 2.65
N HIS A 443 -11.37 10.81 2.29
CA HIS A 443 -11.95 10.01 1.23
C HIS A 443 -12.33 8.63 1.76
N PHE A 444 -13.54 8.19 1.46
CA PHE A 444 -14.03 6.86 1.75
C PHE A 444 -14.75 6.31 0.52
N GLN A 445 -14.34 5.12 0.06
CA GLN A 445 -14.89 4.48 -1.11
C GLN A 445 -16.31 3.98 -0.83
N GLY A 446 -17.24 4.35 -1.71
CA GLY A 446 -18.60 3.79 -1.73
C GLY A 446 -19.59 4.35 -0.70
N LEU A 447 -19.17 5.20 0.25
CA LEU A 447 -20.10 5.77 1.24
C LEU A 447 -21.20 6.63 0.59
N GLY A 448 -22.44 6.35 0.96
CA GLY A 448 -23.60 7.20 0.69
C GLY A 448 -23.90 8.17 1.84
N GLU A 449 -24.95 8.97 1.65
CA GLU A 449 -25.38 10.02 2.60
C GLU A 449 -25.77 9.48 3.99
N ASN A 450 -26.25 8.24 4.07
CA ASN A 450 -26.71 7.63 5.33
C ASN A 450 -25.59 6.95 6.11
N ASP A 451 -24.40 6.81 5.52
CA ASP A 451 -23.33 5.97 6.04
C ASP A 451 -22.32 6.78 6.89
N LEU A 452 -22.43 8.12 6.84
CA LEU A 452 -21.70 9.09 7.65
C LEU A 452 -22.60 9.70 8.75
N ASN A 453 -22.28 9.42 10.01
CA ASN A 453 -22.98 9.92 11.19
C ASN A 453 -22.15 10.98 11.94
N ILE A 454 -22.59 12.24 11.96
CA ILE A 454 -21.90 13.33 12.67
C ILE A 454 -22.61 13.65 13.98
N ILE A 455 -21.90 13.52 15.11
CA ILE A 455 -22.41 13.78 16.46
C ILE A 455 -21.73 15.02 17.02
N GLY A 456 -22.49 15.87 17.73
CA GLY A 456 -21.97 17.06 18.41
C GLY A 456 -21.98 18.33 17.55
N SER A 457 -21.14 19.30 17.92
CA SER A 457 -21.05 20.60 17.24
C SER A 457 -19.61 21.10 17.07
N GLY A 458 -18.63 20.21 17.28
CA GLY A 458 -17.21 20.50 17.07
C GLY A 458 -16.70 20.07 15.69
N PHE A 459 -17.56 19.47 14.85
CA PHE A 459 -17.24 19.18 13.46
C PHE A 459 -17.19 20.48 12.69
N ALA A 460 -15.98 20.94 12.36
CA ALA A 460 -15.80 22.20 11.66
C ALA A 460 -16.18 22.04 10.18
N ASP A 461 -16.75 23.11 9.62
CA ASP A 461 -16.99 23.20 8.18
C ASP A 461 -15.69 23.10 7.37
N SER A 462 -14.51 23.26 7.99
CA SER A 462 -13.20 23.27 7.33
C SER A 462 -12.69 21.90 6.87
N ASN A 463 -13.26 20.81 7.38
CA ASN A 463 -12.98 19.48 6.84
C ASN A 463 -13.42 19.39 5.35
N THR A 464 -12.79 18.48 4.61
CA THR A 464 -13.04 18.24 3.20
C THR A 464 -13.34 16.76 2.97
N PHE A 465 -14.54 16.45 2.45
CA PHE A 465 -14.91 15.11 2.00
C PHE A 465 -14.91 15.07 0.47
N LEU A 466 -14.26 14.07 -0.11
CA LEU A 466 -14.23 13.87 -1.56
C LEU A 466 -14.95 12.58 -1.96
N SER A 467 -15.83 12.69 -2.95
CA SER A 467 -16.60 11.57 -3.52
C SER A 467 -15.76 10.61 -4.37
N ALA A 468 -14.59 11.06 -4.80
CA ALA A 468 -13.55 10.27 -5.45
C ALA A 468 -12.20 10.84 -5.02
N ARG A 469 -11.18 9.99 -4.94
CA ARG A 469 -9.82 10.46 -4.72
C ARG A 469 -9.37 11.39 -5.88
N PRO A 470 -8.78 12.56 -5.58
CA PRO A 470 -8.34 13.51 -6.59
C PRO A 470 -6.91 13.22 -7.07
N ASP A 471 -6.10 12.52 -6.27
CA ASP A 471 -4.74 12.11 -6.60
C ASP A 471 -4.66 10.63 -7.02
N SER A 472 -3.73 10.32 -7.92
CA SER A 472 -3.51 8.97 -8.42
C SER A 472 -3.20 7.97 -7.28
N ALA A 473 -3.54 6.68 -7.49
CA ALA A 473 -3.15 5.56 -6.63
C ALA A 473 -1.66 5.66 -6.21
N ILE A 474 -1.33 5.37 -4.95
CA ILE A 474 0.07 5.27 -4.49
C ILE A 474 0.49 3.80 -4.63
N PRO A 475 1.42 3.46 -5.54
CA PRO A 475 1.96 2.11 -5.65
C PRO A 475 2.54 1.60 -4.33
N TRP A 476 2.37 0.31 -4.07
CA TRP A 476 2.78 -0.38 -2.83
C TRP A 476 4.23 -0.91 -2.88
N ASP A 477 5.13 -0.25 -3.62
CA ASP A 477 6.48 -0.76 -3.92
C ASP A 477 7.47 -0.77 -2.72
N LEU A 478 6.96 -0.53 -1.51
CA LEU A 478 7.65 -0.07 -0.32
C LEU A 478 8.78 -0.98 0.19
N PHE A 479 8.73 -2.26 -0.15
CA PHE A 479 9.65 -3.31 0.34
C PHE A 479 10.63 -3.82 -0.72
N SER A 480 10.49 -3.41 -1.98
CA SER A 480 11.38 -3.82 -3.08
C SER A 480 12.72 -3.08 -3.02
N THR A 481 13.68 -3.59 -2.24
CA THR A 481 15.04 -3.00 -2.14
C THR A 481 15.80 -2.98 -3.48
N ALA A 482 15.36 -3.79 -4.45
CA ALA A 482 15.91 -3.81 -5.80
C ALA A 482 15.68 -2.47 -6.51
N GLY A 483 16.75 -1.69 -6.67
CA GLY A 483 16.74 -0.45 -7.46
C GLY A 483 16.47 0.84 -6.70
N ARG A 484 16.52 0.86 -5.35
CA ARG A 484 16.33 2.11 -4.57
C ARG A 484 17.47 2.49 -3.62
N VAL A 485 17.58 3.78 -3.34
CA VAL A 485 18.40 4.36 -2.27
C VAL A 485 17.53 4.53 -1.02
N THR A 486 17.96 3.98 0.11
CA THR A 486 17.21 4.05 1.39
C THR A 486 17.90 5.02 2.36
N VAL A 487 17.15 5.94 2.95
CA VAL A 487 17.62 6.90 3.96
C VAL A 487 16.91 6.63 5.28
N ASN A 488 17.66 6.12 6.26
CA ASN A 488 17.13 5.80 7.59
C ASN A 488 17.17 7.04 8.51
N VAL A 489 16.26 7.08 9.48
CA VAL A 489 16.10 8.18 10.44
C VAL A 489 17.44 8.56 11.10
N PRO A 490 17.78 9.87 11.21
CA PRO A 490 18.91 10.34 12.01
C PRO A 490 18.65 10.11 13.52
N ASN A 491 19.00 8.92 14.01
CA ASN A 491 18.89 8.53 15.42
C ASN A 491 19.92 9.26 16.30
N GLY A 492 19.57 10.46 16.77
CA GLY A 492 20.44 11.26 17.64
C GLY A 492 19.89 12.67 17.96
N PRO A 493 20.72 13.58 18.50
CA PRO A 493 20.34 14.99 18.67
C PRO A 493 20.17 15.73 17.33
N ILE A 494 19.55 16.92 17.35
CA ILE A 494 19.47 17.82 16.18
C ILE A 494 20.84 17.96 15.51
N GLY A 495 20.85 17.92 14.17
CA GLY A 495 22.07 17.92 13.37
C GLY A 495 22.76 16.56 13.23
N THR A 496 22.15 15.48 13.73
CA THR A 496 22.55 14.11 13.36
C THR A 496 22.33 13.91 11.86
N VAL A 497 23.28 13.24 11.21
CA VAL A 497 23.26 12.91 9.79
C VAL A 497 22.60 11.54 9.63
N ALA A 498 21.72 11.41 8.65
CA ALA A 498 21.06 10.15 8.31
C ALA A 498 22.06 9.13 7.74
N THR A 499 21.75 7.85 7.92
CA THR A 499 22.47 6.78 7.25
C THR A 499 21.82 6.52 5.90
N VAL A 500 22.62 6.57 4.84
CA VAL A 500 22.15 6.43 3.45
C VAL A 500 22.73 5.15 2.86
N TYR A 501 21.85 4.23 2.49
CA TYR A 501 22.14 2.93 1.92
C TYR A 501 21.85 2.93 0.41
N LYS A 502 22.76 2.32 -0.36
CA LYS A 502 22.55 1.98 -1.77
C LYS A 502 21.74 0.67 -1.90
N PRO A 503 21.27 0.30 -3.11
CA PRO A 503 20.63 -0.99 -3.34
C PRO A 503 21.47 -2.21 -2.91
N ASP A 504 22.80 -2.12 -2.97
CA ASP A 504 23.74 -3.17 -2.54
C ASP A 504 24.01 -3.21 -1.02
N GLY A 505 23.26 -2.44 -0.23
CA GLY A 505 23.45 -2.29 1.22
C GLY A 505 24.71 -1.53 1.63
N SER A 506 25.56 -1.08 0.70
CA SER A 506 26.72 -0.26 1.01
C SER A 506 26.34 1.21 1.23
N LEU A 507 27.16 1.94 1.99
CA LEU A 507 26.83 3.32 2.37
C LEU A 507 27.20 4.35 1.29
N VAL A 508 26.38 5.40 1.17
CA VAL A 508 26.75 6.66 0.50
C VAL A 508 27.54 7.53 1.48
N ASN A 509 28.51 8.30 0.97
CA ASN A 509 29.36 9.15 1.80
C ASN A 509 28.70 10.52 2.06
N THR A 510 28.14 10.71 3.26
CA THR A 510 27.48 11.94 3.72
C THR A 510 28.41 12.90 4.48
N ALA A 511 29.73 12.73 4.38
CA ALA A 511 30.71 13.50 5.16
C ALA A 511 30.74 14.99 4.76
N GLY A 512 30.19 15.84 5.63
CA GLY A 512 30.13 17.29 5.42
C GLY A 512 28.81 17.77 4.81
N THR A 513 27.79 16.91 4.73
CA THR A 513 26.43 17.24 4.28
C THR A 513 25.85 18.48 4.98
N THR A 514 25.09 19.25 4.21
CA THR A 514 24.33 20.42 4.68
C THR A 514 22.82 20.17 4.76
N THR A 515 22.38 18.94 4.45
CA THR A 515 20.99 18.49 4.31
C THR A 515 20.73 17.16 5.05
N SER A 516 21.48 16.90 6.13
CA SER A 516 21.42 15.65 6.92
C SER A 516 21.61 14.36 6.09
N GLY A 517 22.25 14.40 4.92
CA GLY A 517 22.53 13.26 4.04
C GLY A 517 21.54 13.09 2.87
N LEU A 518 20.47 13.89 2.82
CA LEU A 518 19.43 13.77 1.80
C LEU A 518 19.91 14.17 0.41
N GLN A 519 20.72 15.23 0.30
CA GLN A 519 21.26 15.65 -1.00
C GLN A 519 22.15 14.54 -1.57
N GLU A 520 23.01 13.94 -0.75
CA GLU A 520 23.87 12.84 -1.18
C GLU A 520 23.08 11.59 -1.58
N ALA A 521 21.90 11.36 -0.99
CA ALA A 521 20.98 10.29 -1.40
C ALA A 521 20.34 10.58 -2.78
N PHE A 522 19.77 11.78 -2.96
CA PHE A 522 19.13 12.19 -4.21
C PHE A 522 20.14 12.29 -5.36
N ASP A 523 21.32 12.88 -5.12
CA ASP A 523 22.43 12.94 -6.08
C ASP A 523 22.88 11.53 -6.51
N HIS A 524 22.88 10.56 -5.58
CA HIS A 524 23.24 9.19 -5.89
C HIS A 524 22.16 8.48 -6.70
N ALA A 525 20.89 8.68 -6.35
CA ALA A 525 19.75 8.09 -7.05
C ALA A 525 19.64 8.60 -8.50
N ALA A 526 19.60 9.91 -8.69
CA ALA A 526 19.53 10.56 -10.00
C ALA A 526 20.75 10.30 -10.90
N ALA A 527 21.91 9.92 -10.32
CA ALA A 527 23.10 9.54 -11.08
C ALA A 527 23.11 8.05 -11.53
N ASN A 528 22.14 7.24 -11.09
CA ASN A 528 22.10 5.78 -11.32
C ASN A 528 20.71 5.25 -11.72
N ASP A 529 19.76 6.13 -12.06
CA ASP A 529 18.38 5.80 -12.47
C ASP A 529 17.63 4.94 -11.41
N LEU A 530 17.73 5.36 -10.13
CA LEU A 530 17.22 4.66 -8.94
C LEU A 530 16.07 5.42 -8.25
N ASP A 531 15.17 4.66 -7.63
CA ASP A 531 14.13 5.17 -6.73
C ASP A 531 14.72 5.63 -5.38
N VAL A 532 13.95 6.39 -4.60
CA VAL A 532 14.36 6.81 -3.24
C VAL A 532 13.28 6.53 -2.21
N LEU A 533 13.68 5.97 -1.08
CA LEU A 533 12.84 5.74 0.10
C LEU A 533 13.47 6.40 1.32
N VAL A 534 12.77 7.35 1.94
CA VAL A 534 13.20 8.05 3.16
C VAL A 534 12.19 7.77 4.26
N PHE A 535 12.67 7.32 5.41
CA PHE A 535 11.84 7.18 6.61
C PHE A 535 12.19 8.25 7.64
N GLY A 536 11.18 8.94 8.12
CA GLY A 536 11.24 9.85 9.25
C GLY A 536 10.69 9.22 10.53
N GLN A 537 10.58 10.04 11.57
CA GLN A 537 10.05 9.64 12.86
C GLN A 537 9.22 10.79 13.42
N GLY A 538 8.00 10.46 13.79
CA GLY A 538 7.07 11.36 14.45
C GLY A 538 7.36 11.53 15.93
N ILE A 539 6.41 12.14 16.62
CA ILE A 539 6.58 12.54 18.00
C ILE A 539 6.17 11.39 18.92
N ARG A 540 7.01 11.09 19.91
CA ARG A 540 6.85 9.92 20.77
C ARG A 540 5.94 10.20 21.96
N ASN A 541 4.98 9.32 22.22
CA ASN A 541 4.11 9.44 23.41
C ASN A 541 4.90 9.25 24.72
N SER A 542 6.04 8.56 24.68
CA SER A 542 6.99 8.45 25.79
C SER A 542 7.64 9.79 26.19
N GLU A 543 7.80 10.73 25.25
CA GLU A 543 8.39 12.07 25.51
C GLU A 543 7.38 13.00 26.24
N ILE A 544 6.07 12.79 26.03
CA ILE A 544 4.98 13.51 26.72
C ILE A 544 4.92 13.13 28.20
N ASN A 545 4.92 11.83 28.47
CA ASN A 545 4.68 11.26 29.80
C ASN A 545 5.82 11.53 30.81
N GLY A 546 6.98 12.01 30.34
CA GLY A 546 8.14 12.33 31.17
C GLY A 546 8.01 13.58 32.06
N GLY A 547 6.94 14.37 31.91
CA GLY A 547 6.69 15.57 32.74
C GLY A 547 7.70 16.70 32.53
N LEU A 548 8.27 16.81 31.32
CA LEU A 548 9.23 17.85 30.97
C LEU A 548 8.56 19.24 30.90
N PRO A 549 9.21 20.30 31.44
CA PRO A 549 8.71 21.65 31.29
C PRO A 549 9.05 22.19 29.89
N ALA A 550 7.99 22.51 29.13
CA ALA A 550 7.97 23.00 27.75
C ALA A 550 8.05 21.94 26.64
N CYS A 551 7.08 22.06 25.71
CA CYS A 551 6.74 21.16 24.62
C CYS A 551 7.64 21.40 23.40
N GLY A 552 8.94 21.17 23.55
CA GLY A 552 9.89 21.66 22.54
C GLY A 552 11.29 21.06 22.61
N ASN A 553 11.41 19.73 22.63
CA ASN A 553 12.71 19.07 22.46
C ASN A 553 12.64 17.61 21.98
N THR A 554 11.80 17.29 21.00
CA THR A 554 11.75 15.96 20.36
C THR A 554 12.56 16.00 19.06
N ASN A 555 13.89 15.96 19.22
CA ASN A 555 14.90 16.23 18.18
C ASN A 555 15.08 15.11 17.14
N GLN A 556 14.05 14.28 16.95
CA GLN A 556 14.09 12.98 16.30
C GLN A 556 13.26 13.02 15.01
N GLY A 557 13.62 12.26 13.98
CA GLY A 557 12.98 12.34 12.65
C GLY A 557 13.20 13.65 11.88
N LEU A 558 13.89 14.62 12.47
CA LEU A 558 14.07 15.96 11.95
C LEU A 558 15.41 16.09 11.21
N TYR A 559 15.32 16.20 9.88
CA TYR A 559 16.45 16.43 9.00
C TYR A 559 16.74 17.93 8.97
N ASN A 560 17.99 18.31 9.20
CA ASN A 560 18.38 19.72 9.28
C ASN A 560 19.00 20.16 7.96
N LEU A 561 18.40 21.18 7.35
CA LEU A 561 18.82 21.72 6.07
C LEU A 561 19.30 23.15 6.26
N SER A 562 20.54 23.40 5.83
CA SER A 562 21.16 24.74 5.82
C SER A 562 21.39 25.28 4.41
N THR A 563 21.19 24.42 3.40
CA THR A 563 21.14 24.70 1.97
C THR A 563 19.85 24.14 1.40
N THR A 564 19.47 24.58 0.20
CA THR A 564 18.38 23.96 -0.57
C THR A 564 18.62 22.46 -0.71
N LEU A 565 17.55 21.66 -0.59
CA LEU A 565 17.51 20.28 -1.06
C LEU A 565 17.04 20.28 -2.52
N ASP A 566 17.92 19.94 -3.44
CA ASP A 566 17.59 19.77 -4.85
C ASP A 566 17.19 18.32 -5.09
N VAL A 567 15.96 18.09 -5.54
CA VAL A 567 15.42 16.75 -5.87
C VAL A 567 16.15 16.14 -7.07
N GLY A 568 16.80 16.98 -7.89
CA GLY A 568 17.48 16.56 -9.11
C GLY A 568 16.54 16.48 -10.30
N ALA A 569 16.97 15.73 -11.32
CA ALA A 569 16.15 15.39 -12.47
C ALA A 569 15.61 13.96 -12.31
N LEU A 570 14.36 13.73 -12.73
CA LEU A 570 13.68 12.43 -12.69
C LEU A 570 13.09 12.13 -14.09
N ASP A 571 13.26 10.91 -14.59
CA ASP A 571 12.68 10.33 -15.82
C ASP A 571 12.08 8.93 -15.52
N GLY A 572 10.99 8.93 -14.74
CA GLY A 572 10.26 7.73 -14.34
C GLY A 572 10.60 7.16 -12.95
N GLU A 573 11.51 7.77 -12.19
CA GLU A 573 11.79 7.37 -10.80
C GLU A 573 10.63 7.71 -9.84
N THR A 574 10.59 6.95 -8.74
CA THR A 574 9.63 7.07 -7.66
C THR A 574 10.34 7.46 -6.36
N TYR A 575 9.97 8.61 -5.79
CA TYR A 575 10.52 9.10 -4.52
C TYR A 575 9.42 9.05 -3.45
N ARG A 576 9.71 8.37 -2.34
CA ARG A 576 8.79 8.12 -1.22
C ARG A 576 9.43 8.58 0.08
N ILE A 577 8.81 9.54 0.75
CA ILE A 577 9.37 10.21 1.94
C ILE A 577 8.31 10.19 3.03
N PHE A 578 8.43 9.29 4.01
CA PHE A 578 7.38 9.03 4.99
C PHE A 578 7.65 9.61 6.37
N ASN A 579 6.70 10.40 6.88
CA ASN A 579 6.70 10.95 8.22
C ASN A 579 7.95 11.79 8.54
N VAL A 580 8.38 12.61 7.58
CA VAL A 580 9.63 13.36 7.67
C VAL A 580 9.39 14.83 7.99
N THR A 581 10.16 15.38 8.93
CA THR A 581 10.21 16.83 9.16
C THR A 581 11.52 17.41 8.60
N PHE A 582 11.40 18.24 7.58
CA PHE A 582 12.49 19.05 7.02
C PHE A 582 12.56 20.40 7.73
N ASN A 583 13.59 20.60 8.56
CA ASN A 583 13.87 21.86 9.24
C ASN A 583 14.85 22.70 8.41
N TYR A 584 14.32 23.60 7.59
CA TYR A 584 15.13 24.50 6.76
C TYR A 584 15.50 25.78 7.51
N THR A 585 16.79 25.90 7.79
CA THR A 585 17.43 27.00 8.53
C THR A 585 18.17 28.01 7.64
N GLY A 586 18.30 27.71 6.34
CA GLY A 586 18.91 28.60 5.36
C GLY A 586 18.06 29.85 5.07
N SER A 587 18.49 30.66 4.10
CA SER A 587 17.72 31.79 3.57
C SER A 587 17.69 31.69 2.05
N GLY A 588 16.54 31.32 1.48
CA GLY A 588 16.41 30.99 0.06
C GLY A 588 15.32 29.95 -0.14
N THR A 589 15.50 29.04 -1.10
CA THR A 589 14.58 27.93 -1.32
C THR A 589 14.87 26.78 -0.34
N ALA A 590 13.85 26.17 0.27
CA ALA A 590 14.03 24.99 1.12
C ALA A 590 14.20 23.71 0.28
N MET A 591 13.30 23.47 -0.68
CA MET A 591 13.33 22.35 -1.62
C MET A 591 13.14 22.84 -3.06
N ALA A 592 13.92 22.31 -4.00
CA ALA A 592 13.78 22.60 -5.42
C ALA A 592 13.54 21.33 -6.25
N PHE A 593 12.63 21.41 -7.22
CA PHE A 593 12.42 20.43 -8.28
C PHE A 593 12.89 21.03 -9.60
N GLY A 594 13.74 20.30 -10.31
CA GLY A 594 14.20 20.63 -11.64
C GLY A 594 13.34 19.99 -12.73
N ASP A 595 14.02 19.21 -13.58
CA ASP A 595 13.46 18.52 -14.74
C ASP A 595 12.81 17.19 -14.30
N VAL A 596 11.48 17.07 -14.34
CA VAL A 596 10.75 15.92 -13.75
C VAL A 596 9.71 15.36 -14.73
N GLU A 597 10.02 14.23 -15.36
CA GLU A 597 9.23 13.59 -16.42
C GLU A 597 8.79 12.16 -16.00
N ASN A 598 7.51 11.82 -16.21
CA ASN A 598 6.90 10.52 -15.89
C ASN A 598 7.08 10.00 -14.43
N ALA A 599 7.45 10.88 -13.50
CA ALA A 599 7.93 10.52 -12.16
C ALA A 599 6.87 10.75 -11.08
N ASP A 600 7.02 10.07 -9.93
CA ASP A 600 6.09 10.19 -8.79
C ASP A 600 6.85 10.51 -7.49
N PHE A 601 6.61 11.71 -6.95
CA PHE A 601 7.16 12.18 -5.68
C PHE A 601 6.06 12.28 -4.63
N GLU A 602 6.25 11.62 -3.49
CA GLU A 602 5.42 11.80 -2.29
C GLU A 602 6.27 12.14 -1.06
N LEU A 603 5.89 13.21 -0.36
CA LEU A 603 6.31 13.54 0.99
C LEU A 603 5.11 13.61 1.93
N THR A 604 5.16 12.80 2.99
CA THR A 604 4.27 12.86 4.15
C THR A 604 5.04 13.43 5.34
N GLY A 605 4.37 14.25 6.15
CA GLY A 605 5.01 15.17 7.10
C GLY A 605 5.29 16.55 6.50
N GLN A 606 6.34 17.21 7.01
CA GLN A 606 6.41 18.68 7.09
C GLN A 606 7.67 19.29 6.46
N ILE A 607 7.50 20.34 5.65
CA ILE A 607 8.59 21.23 5.20
C ILE A 607 8.53 22.57 5.96
N GLY A 608 9.26 22.68 7.07
CA GLY A 608 9.35 23.89 7.89
C GLY A 608 10.43 24.84 7.41
N ALA A 609 10.06 26.06 7.00
CA ALA A 609 11.00 27.10 6.56
C ALA A 609 10.76 28.45 7.27
N VAL A 610 11.84 29.08 7.77
CA VAL A 610 11.73 30.19 8.75
C VAL A 610 12.34 31.54 8.35
N ASN A 611 13.04 31.67 7.21
CA ASN A 611 13.81 32.90 6.87
C ASN A 611 13.60 33.38 5.42
N GLY A 612 12.66 34.31 5.17
CA GLY A 612 12.52 35.04 3.91
C GLY A 612 12.48 34.15 2.65
N ALA A 613 11.87 32.97 2.80
CA ALA A 613 12.16 31.81 1.97
C ALA A 613 11.12 31.58 0.87
N THR A 614 11.52 30.78 -0.13
CA THR A 614 10.58 29.95 -0.89
C THR A 614 10.59 28.56 -0.25
N GLY A 615 9.44 27.93 -0.04
CA GLY A 615 9.39 26.59 0.55
C GLY A 615 9.79 25.57 -0.49
N VAL A 616 8.84 25.26 -1.37
CA VAL A 616 9.06 24.45 -2.56
C VAL A 616 9.14 25.36 -3.79
N LEU A 617 10.20 25.21 -4.58
CA LEU A 617 10.32 25.76 -5.93
C LEU A 617 10.22 24.62 -6.94
N ILE A 618 9.26 24.70 -7.87
CA ILE A 618 9.15 23.79 -9.01
C ILE A 618 9.52 24.59 -10.26
N GLN A 619 10.73 24.39 -10.78
CA GLN A 619 11.26 25.13 -11.93
C GLN A 619 12.10 24.20 -12.82
N PRO A 620 11.50 23.54 -13.84
CA PRO A 620 12.26 22.80 -14.84
C PRO A 620 13.25 23.71 -15.59
N GLN A 621 14.44 23.18 -15.86
CA GLN A 621 15.62 23.92 -16.29
C GLN A 621 16.00 23.60 -17.74
N THR A 622 16.07 22.32 -18.12
CA THR A 622 16.58 21.86 -19.42
C THR A 622 15.57 21.11 -20.27
N THR A 623 14.65 20.36 -19.64
CA THR A 623 13.52 19.67 -20.27
C THR A 623 12.20 20.18 -19.69
N ALA A 624 11.06 19.61 -20.07
CA ALA A 624 9.77 19.98 -19.51
C ALA A 624 9.46 19.15 -18.24
N LEU A 625 8.59 19.66 -17.37
CA LEU A 625 8.00 18.86 -16.30
C LEU A 625 6.68 18.28 -16.81
N THR A 626 6.62 16.96 -17.08
CA THR A 626 5.44 16.36 -17.72
C THR A 626 5.08 14.97 -17.24
N ASN A 627 3.78 14.67 -17.21
CA ASN A 627 3.22 13.36 -16.85
C ASN A 627 3.61 12.90 -15.43
N SER A 628 3.92 13.83 -14.54
CA SER A 628 4.50 13.57 -13.22
C SER A 628 3.54 13.96 -12.10
N VAL A 629 3.68 13.34 -10.93
CA VAL A 629 2.88 13.65 -9.74
C VAL A 629 3.80 14.12 -8.60
N ILE A 630 3.44 15.22 -7.94
CA ILE A 630 4.15 15.76 -6.78
C ILE A 630 3.15 15.97 -5.65
N ARG A 631 3.29 15.19 -4.57
CA ARG A 631 2.50 15.30 -3.33
C ARG A 631 3.42 15.79 -2.20
N VAL A 632 3.02 16.86 -1.52
CA VAL A 632 3.68 17.34 -0.30
C VAL A 632 2.59 17.62 0.74
N GLU A 633 2.62 16.90 1.86
CA GLU A 633 1.53 16.96 2.83
C GLU A 633 1.47 18.34 3.53
N HIS A 634 2.48 18.72 4.32
CA HIS A 634 2.45 19.96 5.11
C HIS A 634 3.57 20.94 4.76
N MET A 635 3.19 22.18 4.46
CA MET A 635 4.08 23.26 4.03
C MET A 635 3.99 24.53 4.91
N PRO A 636 4.41 24.48 6.19
CA PRO A 636 4.43 25.64 7.07
C PRO A 636 5.67 26.52 6.84
N ILE A 637 5.45 27.65 6.16
CA ILE A 637 6.36 28.79 6.17
C ILE A 637 5.97 29.73 7.30
N ILE A 638 6.73 29.65 8.39
CA ILE A 638 6.53 30.43 9.62
C ILE A 638 6.94 31.92 9.42
N ASN A 639 7.20 32.35 8.17
CA ASN A 639 7.76 33.66 7.88
C ASN A 639 6.95 34.48 6.85
N ASP A 640 6.32 35.51 7.39
CA ASP A 640 5.56 36.58 6.72
C ASP A 640 6.42 37.67 6.03
N ASP A 641 7.73 37.43 5.88
CA ASP A 641 8.65 38.37 5.25
C ASP A 641 8.18 38.76 3.84
N PRO A 642 8.17 40.06 3.48
CA PRO A 642 7.77 40.49 2.14
C PRO A 642 8.55 39.80 1.03
N GLY A 643 7.83 39.13 0.12
CA GLY A 643 8.35 38.30 -0.96
C GLY A 643 8.43 36.80 -0.66
N SER A 644 8.06 36.33 0.54
CA SER A 644 8.01 34.88 0.83
C SER A 644 6.85 34.19 0.10
N ILE A 645 7.11 32.97 -0.39
CA ILE A 645 6.15 32.16 -1.15
C ILE A 645 6.25 30.72 -0.65
N ALA A 646 5.17 30.12 -0.15
CA ALA A 646 5.25 28.75 0.37
C ALA A 646 5.50 27.72 -0.74
N VAL A 647 4.73 27.78 -1.82
CA VAL A 647 4.91 26.96 -3.03
C VAL A 647 5.01 27.86 -4.26
N ARG A 648 6.13 27.79 -4.98
CA ARG A 648 6.36 28.56 -6.22
C ARG A 648 6.55 27.62 -7.40
N ILE A 649 5.64 27.69 -8.37
CA ILE A 649 5.71 26.95 -9.63
C ILE A 649 6.12 27.92 -10.73
N ASP A 650 7.28 27.72 -11.35
CA ASP A 650 7.90 28.68 -12.27
C ASP A 650 8.11 28.06 -13.67
N PRO A 651 7.11 28.16 -14.57
CA PRO A 651 7.18 27.71 -15.96
C PRO A 651 7.94 28.70 -16.88
N SER A 652 8.73 29.65 -16.35
CA SER A 652 9.36 30.69 -17.18
C SER A 652 10.56 30.19 -17.98
N LEU A 653 11.22 29.11 -17.55
CA LEU A 653 12.36 28.51 -18.25
C LEU A 653 11.93 27.39 -19.21
N GLN A 654 11.04 26.51 -18.76
CA GLN A 654 10.55 25.34 -19.50
C GLN A 654 9.05 25.13 -19.28
N THR A 655 8.42 24.31 -20.11
CA THR A 655 6.99 23.99 -20.00
C THR A 655 6.71 23.04 -18.82
N ILE A 656 5.56 23.23 -18.17
CA ILE A 656 5.00 22.35 -17.16
C ILE A 656 3.62 21.91 -17.67
N GLU A 657 3.45 20.64 -18.04
CA GLU A 657 2.19 20.16 -18.62
C GLU A 657 1.83 18.70 -18.34
N ASN A 658 0.52 18.42 -18.23
CA ASN A 658 -0.04 17.09 -17.96
C ASN A 658 0.44 16.48 -16.63
N SER A 659 0.70 17.31 -15.61
CA SER A 659 1.22 16.89 -14.30
C SER A 659 0.26 17.25 -13.16
N GLU A 660 0.39 16.55 -12.04
CA GLU A 660 -0.49 16.67 -10.88
C GLU A 660 0.28 17.18 -9.65
N PHE A 661 -0.28 18.15 -8.93
CA PHE A 661 0.33 18.79 -7.76
C PHE A 661 -0.67 18.80 -6.59
N TYR A 662 -0.29 18.20 -5.46
CA TYR A 662 -1.16 18.09 -4.28
C TYR A 662 -0.45 18.63 -3.04
N PHE A 663 -1.11 19.57 -2.36
CA PHE A 663 -0.68 20.15 -1.10
C PHE A 663 -1.80 20.03 -0.06
N THR A 664 -1.61 19.25 1.00
CA THR A 664 -2.65 19.09 2.04
C THR A 664 -2.79 20.38 2.83
N GLU A 665 -1.69 20.87 3.42
CA GLU A 665 -1.64 22.13 4.17
C GLU A 665 -0.56 23.06 3.60
N ILE A 666 -0.91 24.33 3.40
CA ILE A 666 0.02 25.42 3.12
C ILE A 666 -0.23 26.52 4.16
N LEU A 667 0.67 26.63 5.15
CA LEU A 667 0.58 27.61 6.24
C LEU A 667 1.58 28.76 6.03
N GLY A 668 1.05 29.98 6.00
CA GLY A 668 1.82 31.23 6.08
C GLY A 668 2.40 31.75 4.75
N GLY A 669 3.35 32.67 4.88
CA GLY A 669 4.01 33.38 3.76
C GLY A 669 3.27 34.63 3.27
N GLU A 670 3.93 35.48 2.48
CA GLU A 670 3.23 36.58 1.80
C GLU A 670 2.25 36.02 0.76
N THR A 671 2.67 34.99 0.02
CA THR A 671 1.81 34.18 -0.84
C THR A 671 1.89 32.72 -0.43
N GLY A 672 0.74 32.04 -0.31
CA GLY A 672 0.72 30.58 -0.14
C GLY A 672 1.29 29.89 -1.38
N LEU A 673 0.51 29.83 -2.47
CA LEU A 673 0.93 29.25 -3.74
C LEU A 673 0.97 30.31 -4.86
N GLN A 674 2.05 30.32 -5.64
CA GLN A 674 2.19 31.15 -6.84
C GLN A 674 2.66 30.34 -8.05
N VAL A 675 1.87 30.35 -9.12
CA VAL A 675 2.32 30.00 -10.47
C VAL A 675 2.79 31.27 -11.17
N ASP A 676 4.03 31.31 -11.64
CA ASP A 676 4.57 32.46 -12.37
C ASP A 676 4.13 32.49 -13.84
N ASN A 677 4.28 33.66 -14.47
CA ASN A 677 4.04 33.81 -15.90
C ASN A 677 5.08 33.00 -16.72
N PRO A 678 4.63 32.13 -17.65
CA PRO A 678 5.52 31.48 -18.60
C PRO A 678 6.26 32.49 -19.50
N SER A 679 7.29 32.00 -20.19
CA SER A 679 7.91 32.75 -21.29
C SER A 679 6.94 32.83 -22.49
N ALA A 680 7.37 33.53 -23.55
CA ALA A 680 6.60 33.57 -24.80
C ALA A 680 6.56 32.21 -25.54
N SER A 681 7.29 31.20 -25.07
CA SER A 681 7.45 29.88 -25.70
C SER A 681 7.23 28.68 -24.75
N THR A 682 6.90 28.92 -23.49
CA THR A 682 6.62 27.89 -22.48
C THR A 682 5.20 28.03 -21.94
N PHE A 683 4.69 26.98 -21.29
CA PHE A 683 3.30 26.89 -20.85
C PHE A 683 3.18 26.31 -19.42
N PHE A 684 2.07 26.62 -18.76
CA PHE A 684 1.55 25.88 -17.61
C PHE A 684 0.13 25.43 -17.95
N ARG A 685 -0.04 24.19 -18.41
CA ARG A 685 -1.31 23.72 -18.98
C ARG A 685 -1.61 22.25 -18.74
N ASN A 686 -2.89 21.88 -18.79
CA ASN A 686 -3.36 20.51 -18.58
C ASN A 686 -2.93 19.91 -17.23
N ASN A 687 -2.60 20.76 -16.24
CA ASN A 687 -2.17 20.29 -14.93
C ASN A 687 -3.36 20.19 -13.97
N VAL A 688 -3.27 19.29 -12.99
CA VAL A 688 -4.12 19.27 -11.80
C VAL A 688 -3.37 19.95 -10.66
N LEU A 689 -4.00 20.87 -9.95
CA LEU A 689 -3.43 21.54 -8.78
C LEU A 689 -4.46 21.59 -7.64
N SER A 690 -4.18 20.89 -6.55
CA SER A 690 -5.04 20.87 -5.36
C SER A 690 -4.31 21.46 -4.14
N THR A 691 -4.99 22.32 -3.41
CA THR A 691 -4.57 22.84 -2.10
C THR A 691 -5.74 22.72 -1.12
N VAL A 692 -5.67 21.78 -0.17
CA VAL A 692 -6.81 21.42 0.71
C VAL A 692 -6.98 22.39 1.88
N HIS A 693 -5.88 22.92 2.41
CA HIS A 693 -5.90 23.90 3.50
C HIS A 693 -4.79 24.94 3.30
N THR A 694 -5.08 26.06 2.61
CA THR A 694 -4.15 27.21 2.55
C THR A 694 -4.57 28.31 3.53
N HIS A 695 -3.75 28.62 4.54
CA HIS A 695 -4.10 29.55 5.62
C HIS A 695 -2.91 30.38 6.15
N ASP A 696 -3.20 31.34 7.04
CA ASP A 696 -2.33 32.45 7.54
C ASP A 696 -1.48 33.23 6.50
N TYR A 697 -1.76 33.13 5.20
CA TYR A 697 -1.08 33.92 4.17
C TYR A 697 -1.39 35.42 4.31
N LYS A 698 -0.40 36.28 4.04
CA LYS A 698 -0.51 37.73 4.32
C LYS A 698 -1.02 38.59 3.15
N THR A 699 -0.74 38.23 1.90
CA THR A 699 -1.25 38.98 0.73
C THR A 699 -2.15 38.14 -0.15
N PHE A 700 -1.73 36.92 -0.53
CA PHE A 700 -2.45 36.05 -1.48
C PHE A 700 -2.47 34.59 -1.04
N ALA A 701 -3.59 33.88 -1.16
CA ALA A 701 -3.61 32.43 -0.91
C ALA A 701 -3.02 31.67 -2.10
N VAL A 702 -3.62 31.87 -3.28
CA VAL A 702 -3.24 31.22 -4.53
C VAL A 702 -3.21 32.25 -5.66
N ARG A 703 -2.14 32.26 -6.45
CA ARG A 703 -1.96 33.14 -7.62
C ARG A 703 -1.66 32.33 -8.88
N LEU A 704 -2.49 32.46 -9.90
CA LEU A 704 -2.26 31.91 -11.24
C LEU A 704 -1.76 32.99 -12.19
N GLY A 705 -0.43 33.11 -12.29
CA GLY A 705 0.26 34.23 -12.92
C GLY A 705 0.48 35.40 -11.96
N THR A 706 1.23 36.41 -12.43
CA THR A 706 1.53 37.63 -11.66
C THR A 706 1.37 38.92 -12.45
N THR A 707 1.31 38.84 -13.79
CA THR A 707 1.12 39.95 -14.73
C THR A 707 0.33 39.48 -15.96
N SER A 708 -0.09 40.41 -16.83
CA SER A 708 -0.71 40.07 -18.12
C SER A 708 0.24 39.51 -19.18
N ASN A 709 1.55 39.54 -18.98
CA ASN A 709 2.51 39.13 -20.00
C ASN A 709 2.55 37.61 -20.10
N ASN A 710 2.21 37.05 -21.28
CA ASN A 710 2.12 35.61 -21.53
C ASN A 710 1.17 34.87 -20.55
N SER A 711 0.26 35.56 -19.85
CA SER A 711 -0.64 34.87 -18.90
C SER A 711 -1.59 33.90 -19.57
N SER A 712 -1.93 34.14 -20.85
CA SER A 712 -2.65 33.19 -21.71
C SER A 712 -1.95 31.84 -21.91
N ASN A 713 -0.66 31.72 -21.55
CA ASN A 713 0.06 30.44 -21.56
C ASN A 713 -0.15 29.63 -20.26
N ILE A 714 -0.88 30.19 -19.28
CA ILE A 714 -1.39 29.51 -18.09
C ILE A 714 -2.85 29.13 -18.39
N HIS A 715 -3.09 27.94 -18.94
CA HIS A 715 -4.42 27.60 -19.45
C HIS A 715 -4.80 26.12 -19.37
N THR A 716 -6.09 25.82 -19.38
CA THR A 716 -6.60 24.42 -19.39
C THR A 716 -6.10 23.62 -18.18
N ASN A 717 -5.92 24.26 -17.02
CA ASN A 717 -5.60 23.57 -15.77
C ASN A 717 -6.89 23.32 -14.97
N THR A 718 -6.90 22.24 -14.20
CA THR A 718 -7.94 21.94 -13.20
C THR A 718 -7.40 22.28 -11.83
N LEU A 719 -8.10 23.14 -11.11
CA LEU A 719 -7.71 23.61 -9.80
C LEU A 719 -8.76 23.25 -8.75
N ASP A 720 -8.29 22.84 -7.59
CA ASP A 720 -9.11 22.67 -6.40
C ASP A 720 -8.48 23.42 -5.23
N VAL A 721 -9.06 24.57 -4.87
CA VAL A 721 -8.42 25.56 -4.00
C VAL A 721 -9.29 25.85 -2.80
N HIS A 722 -8.91 25.30 -1.66
CA HIS A 722 -9.54 25.49 -0.36
C HIS A 722 -8.65 26.36 0.53
N ILE A 723 -9.20 27.48 1.03
CA ILE A 723 -8.46 28.45 1.83
C ILE A 723 -9.21 28.83 3.10
N ASP A 724 -8.51 28.98 4.22
CA ASP A 724 -8.98 29.79 5.36
C ASP A 724 -8.17 31.10 5.42
N THR A 725 -8.44 31.94 6.40
CA THR A 725 -7.69 33.17 6.68
C THR A 725 -7.22 33.26 8.12
N ASP A 726 -7.76 32.46 9.05
CA ASP A 726 -7.46 32.52 10.49
C ASP A 726 -7.58 33.92 11.12
N GLY A 727 -8.34 34.81 10.46
CA GLY A 727 -8.44 36.22 10.85
C GLY A 727 -7.24 37.10 10.44
N GLY A 728 -6.26 36.55 9.71
CA GLY A 728 -5.13 37.26 9.12
C GLY A 728 -5.56 38.33 8.09
N PRO A 729 -4.74 39.38 7.89
CA PRO A 729 -5.10 40.57 7.10
C PRO A 729 -4.92 40.38 5.58
N SER A 730 -5.33 39.23 5.05
CA SER A 730 -5.11 38.83 3.66
C SER A 730 -5.86 39.71 2.65
N THR A 731 -5.23 39.99 1.50
CA THR A 731 -5.81 40.92 0.51
C THR A 731 -6.72 40.25 -0.50
N THR A 732 -6.35 39.05 -0.97
CA THR A 732 -7.10 38.28 -1.96
C THR A 732 -6.90 36.80 -1.67
N GLY A 733 -7.96 35.99 -1.71
CA GLY A 733 -7.83 34.54 -1.63
C GLY A 733 -7.18 33.98 -2.90
N LEU A 734 -7.98 33.80 -3.93
CA LEU A 734 -7.56 33.36 -5.26
C LEU A 734 -7.36 34.55 -6.21
N GLN A 735 -6.24 34.61 -6.92
CA GLN A 735 -5.97 35.60 -7.97
C GLN A 735 -5.59 34.91 -9.28
N VAL A 736 -6.21 35.28 -10.41
CA VAL A 736 -6.03 34.59 -11.70
C VAL A 736 -5.76 35.59 -12.82
N TRP A 737 -4.68 35.37 -13.56
CA TRP A 737 -4.39 35.99 -14.86
C TRP A 737 -4.53 35.00 -16.04
N GLY A 738 -4.58 33.70 -15.77
CA GLY A 738 -4.67 32.64 -16.78
C GLY A 738 -6.02 32.56 -17.49
N ASP A 739 -6.05 31.78 -18.57
CA ASP A 739 -7.20 31.59 -19.47
C ASP A 739 -7.74 30.16 -19.41
N ASN A 740 -9.03 29.93 -19.64
CA ASN A 740 -9.62 28.60 -19.85
C ASN A 740 -9.27 27.57 -18.74
N ASN A 741 -9.17 27.98 -17.47
CA ASN A 741 -8.95 27.07 -16.34
C ASN A 741 -10.30 26.71 -15.68
N THR A 742 -10.39 25.49 -15.16
CA THR A 742 -11.53 25.03 -14.34
C THR A 742 -11.11 25.07 -12.88
N ILE A 743 -11.86 25.76 -12.03
CA ILE A 743 -11.46 26.05 -10.65
C ILE A 743 -12.62 25.72 -9.70
N ALA A 744 -12.45 24.71 -8.85
CA ALA A 744 -13.19 24.59 -7.61
C ALA A 744 -12.55 25.51 -6.56
N PHE A 745 -13.35 26.34 -5.90
CA PHE A 745 -12.84 27.36 -4.97
C PHE A 745 -13.68 27.46 -3.68
N GLY A 746 -13.07 27.01 -2.59
CA GLY A 746 -13.57 27.16 -1.22
C GLY A 746 -12.86 28.29 -0.50
N SER A 747 -13.62 29.18 0.14
CA SER A 747 -13.06 30.18 1.05
C SER A 747 -13.80 30.20 2.38
N ARG A 748 -13.03 30.07 3.46
CA ARG A 748 -13.46 30.01 4.85
C ARG A 748 -12.78 31.11 5.68
N GLY A 749 -13.18 31.25 6.94
CA GLY A 749 -12.74 32.33 7.82
C GLY A 749 -13.32 33.72 7.53
N ALA A 750 -13.09 34.65 8.47
CA ALA A 750 -13.60 36.02 8.41
C ALA A 750 -12.53 37.07 8.05
N GLY A 751 -11.25 36.69 7.88
CA GLY A 751 -10.10 37.59 7.84
C GLY A 751 -9.94 38.42 6.57
N LEU A 752 -10.35 37.90 5.40
CA LEU A 752 -10.16 38.52 4.08
C LEU A 752 -10.49 40.03 4.09
N ALA A 753 -9.45 40.87 3.94
CA ALA A 753 -9.60 42.33 3.90
C ALA A 753 -10.04 42.84 2.51
N GLY A 754 -9.94 42.01 1.46
CA GLY A 754 -10.33 42.34 0.08
C GLY A 754 -11.28 41.33 -0.55
N SER A 755 -10.81 40.60 -1.56
CA SER A 755 -11.65 39.76 -2.44
C SER A 755 -11.47 38.26 -2.15
N ALA A 756 -12.51 37.45 -2.29
CA ALA A 756 -12.37 36.00 -2.17
C ALA A 756 -11.65 35.43 -3.39
N ALA A 757 -12.14 35.75 -4.59
CA ALA A 757 -11.43 35.51 -5.84
C ALA A 757 -11.36 36.80 -6.67
N ARG A 758 -10.29 36.96 -7.44
CA ARG A 758 -10.09 38.06 -8.38
C ARG A 758 -9.53 37.56 -9.71
N LEU A 759 -10.32 37.69 -10.77
CA LEU A 759 -9.90 37.39 -12.14
C LEU A 759 -9.50 38.72 -12.79
N GLU A 760 -8.25 38.78 -13.24
CA GLU A 760 -7.61 40.01 -13.69
C GLU A 760 -7.94 40.30 -15.17
N THR A 761 -7.62 41.50 -15.66
CA THR A 761 -8.00 41.96 -17.02
C THR A 761 -7.43 41.14 -18.18
N ALA A 762 -6.55 40.18 -17.91
CA ALA A 762 -5.97 39.28 -18.89
C ALA A 762 -6.56 37.86 -18.84
N SER A 763 -7.44 37.56 -17.87
CA SER A 763 -7.98 36.24 -17.57
C SER A 763 -9.30 36.02 -18.31
N ASN A 764 -9.38 35.01 -19.18
CA ASN A 764 -10.51 34.79 -20.08
C ASN A 764 -11.04 33.36 -20.04
N ASP A 765 -12.34 33.20 -20.27
CA ASP A 765 -13.01 31.89 -20.45
C ASP A 765 -12.80 30.88 -19.28
N ASN A 766 -12.46 31.34 -18.08
CA ASN A 766 -12.31 30.45 -16.90
C ASN A 766 -13.66 30.07 -16.29
N VAL A 767 -13.76 28.87 -15.71
CA VAL A 767 -14.94 28.41 -14.97
C VAL A 767 -14.60 28.31 -13.49
N VAL A 768 -15.28 29.10 -12.65
CA VAL A 768 -15.08 29.11 -11.20
C VAL A 768 -16.33 28.56 -10.51
N ALA A 769 -16.25 27.31 -10.04
CA ALA A 769 -17.21 26.70 -9.15
C ALA A 769 -16.85 27.09 -7.70
N TYR A 770 -17.67 27.90 -7.03
CA TYR A 770 -17.31 28.49 -5.73
C TYR A 770 -18.27 28.17 -4.59
N PHE A 771 -17.75 28.01 -3.38
CA PHE A 771 -18.53 27.71 -2.17
C PHE A 771 -17.89 28.32 -0.91
N GLY A 772 -18.67 28.47 0.17
CA GLY A 772 -18.24 29.12 1.43
C GLY A 772 -17.97 30.64 1.34
N VAL A 773 -17.76 31.16 0.12
CA VAL A 773 -17.33 32.54 -0.18
C VAL A 773 -18.24 33.59 0.48
N ASN A 774 -17.68 34.29 1.48
CA ASN A 774 -18.35 35.38 2.18
C ASN A 774 -17.89 36.80 1.74
N ARG A 775 -16.93 36.91 0.81
CA ARG A 775 -16.39 38.18 0.26
C ARG A 775 -16.66 38.31 -1.25
N PRO A 776 -16.47 39.50 -1.86
CA PRO A 776 -16.70 39.69 -3.28
C PRO A 776 -15.84 38.78 -4.17
N LEU A 777 -16.46 38.25 -5.21
CA LEU A 777 -15.78 37.78 -6.42
C LEU A 777 -15.60 39.00 -7.34
N VAL A 778 -14.37 39.27 -7.75
CA VAL A 778 -14.03 40.42 -8.61
C VAL A 778 -13.59 39.92 -9.98
N ASP A 779 -14.47 40.03 -10.97
CA ASP A 779 -14.12 39.77 -12.37
C ASP A 779 -13.78 41.07 -13.09
N MET A 780 -12.60 41.09 -13.72
CA MET A 780 -12.18 42.14 -14.66
C MET A 780 -11.79 41.57 -16.02
N GLY A 781 -11.89 40.25 -16.19
CA GLY A 781 -11.54 39.51 -17.39
C GLY A 781 -12.66 39.51 -18.43
N THR A 782 -12.66 38.51 -19.32
CA THR A 782 -13.76 38.31 -20.29
C THR A 782 -14.25 36.87 -20.33
N ASN A 783 -15.57 36.69 -20.52
CA ASN A 783 -16.24 35.38 -20.60
C ASN A 783 -16.05 34.42 -19.41
N ASN A 784 -15.49 34.86 -18.28
CA ASN A 784 -15.37 34.02 -17.10
C ASN A 784 -16.77 33.65 -16.57
N SER A 785 -16.94 32.40 -16.18
CA SER A 785 -18.19 31.82 -15.69
C SER A 785 -18.09 31.54 -14.19
N TYR A 786 -19.15 31.88 -13.46
CA TYR A 786 -19.25 31.65 -12.02
C TYR A 786 -20.43 30.74 -11.73
N VAL A 787 -20.14 29.58 -11.16
CA VAL A 787 -21.13 28.57 -10.78
C VAL A 787 -21.12 28.45 -9.26
N PRO A 788 -22.24 28.67 -8.55
CA PRO A 788 -22.33 28.29 -7.15
C PRO A 788 -22.12 26.78 -7.02
N GLY A 789 -21.06 26.38 -6.33
CA GLY A 789 -20.76 24.97 -6.09
C GLY A 789 -21.80 24.37 -5.14
N LEU A 790 -22.28 23.17 -5.48
CA LEU A 790 -22.96 22.30 -4.51
C LEU A 790 -21.87 21.78 -3.56
N LEU A 791 -21.84 22.32 -2.34
CA LEU A 791 -21.06 21.72 -1.28
C LEU A 791 -21.64 20.33 -0.99
N LEU A 792 -20.79 19.32 -0.84
CA LEU A 792 -21.08 18.17 0.03
C LEU A 792 -21.07 18.66 1.49
N ALA A 793 -22.02 19.55 1.80
CA ALA A 793 -22.32 19.96 3.15
C ALA A 793 -23.02 18.80 3.83
N ALA A 794 -22.31 18.06 4.69
CA ALA A 794 -22.96 17.47 5.84
C ALA A 794 -23.52 18.63 6.67
N SER A 795 -24.78 19.02 6.42
CA SER A 795 -25.33 20.26 6.95
C SER A 795 -25.42 20.16 8.47
N SER A 796 -24.56 20.88 9.17
CA SER A 796 -24.49 20.96 10.62
C SER A 796 -25.66 21.79 11.20
N SER A 797 -26.91 21.41 10.88
CA SER A 797 -28.13 21.96 11.50
C SER A 797 -28.34 21.41 12.91
N ALA A 798 -27.27 21.41 13.72
CA ALA A 798 -27.27 21.18 15.16
C ALA A 798 -27.54 22.48 15.95
N ALA A 799 -28.15 23.49 15.31
CA ALA A 799 -28.80 24.57 16.02
C ALA A 799 -30.12 24.05 16.62
N ALA A 800 -30.22 24.05 17.95
CA ALA A 800 -31.42 23.62 18.66
C ALA A 800 -32.60 24.59 18.46
N ASP A 801 -33.28 24.51 17.32
CA ASP A 801 -34.62 25.07 17.12
C ASP A 801 -35.64 23.95 16.91
N THR A 802 -36.77 24.05 17.59
CA THR A 802 -37.73 22.95 17.80
C THR A 802 -38.87 22.97 16.79
N THR A 803 -38.58 23.35 15.54
CA THR A 803 -39.57 23.42 14.46
C THR A 803 -39.29 22.43 13.33
N PRO A 804 -40.28 21.65 12.87
CA PRO A 804 -40.06 20.63 11.85
C PRO A 804 -40.09 21.25 10.45
N PHE A 805 -38.92 21.68 9.96
CA PHE A 805 -38.72 21.98 8.54
C PHE A 805 -37.89 20.88 7.88
N ALA A 806 -38.59 19.98 7.19
CA ALA A 806 -37.98 18.98 6.34
C ALA A 806 -37.47 19.63 5.04
N ASN A 807 -36.21 20.04 5.02
CA ASN A 807 -35.49 20.33 3.78
C ASN A 807 -34.62 19.12 3.44
N GLN A 808 -35.15 18.20 2.64
CA GLN A 808 -34.32 17.23 1.94
C GLN A 808 -33.46 17.97 0.91
N VAL A 809 -32.14 17.95 1.09
CA VAL A 809 -31.21 18.32 0.03
C VAL A 809 -31.10 17.09 -0.88
N GLN A 810 -31.58 17.16 -2.11
CA GLN A 810 -31.33 16.06 -3.05
C GLN A 810 -29.87 16.12 -3.51
N LEU A 811 -29.11 15.08 -3.15
CA LEU A 811 -27.85 14.76 -3.82
C LEU A 811 -28.12 14.33 -5.27
N THR A 812 -28.20 15.30 -6.18
CA THR A 812 -28.01 15.02 -7.60
C THR A 812 -26.52 15.00 -7.88
N SER A 813 -25.98 13.83 -8.25
CA SER A 813 -24.64 13.71 -8.78
C SER A 813 -24.51 14.53 -10.07
N LEU A 814 -23.91 15.72 -9.95
CA LEU A 814 -23.36 16.38 -11.12
C LEU A 814 -22.11 15.60 -11.54
N PRO A 815 -21.92 15.31 -12.83
CA PRO A 815 -20.74 14.62 -13.32
C PRO A 815 -19.57 15.60 -13.36
N PHE A 816 -19.06 15.99 -12.19
CA PHE A 816 -17.69 16.52 -12.07
C PHE A 816 -16.72 15.33 -12.03
N ARG A 817 -16.75 14.54 -13.10
CA ARG A 817 -15.68 13.58 -13.38
C ARG A 817 -14.42 14.39 -13.68
N ILE A 818 -13.38 14.17 -12.89
CA ILE A 818 -12.02 14.34 -13.39
C ILE A 818 -11.86 13.24 -14.44
N ASP A 819 -12.04 13.57 -15.72
CA ASP A 819 -12.15 12.57 -16.80
C ASP A 819 -10.81 11.87 -17.07
N THR A 820 -10.56 10.81 -16.31
CA THR A 820 -9.49 9.83 -16.56
C THR A 820 -9.68 9.06 -17.87
N GLU A 821 -10.90 9.02 -18.42
CA GLU A 821 -11.23 8.34 -19.68
C GLU A 821 -10.55 8.99 -20.92
N VAL A 822 -10.27 10.30 -20.91
CA VAL A 822 -9.54 10.97 -22.02
C VAL A 822 -8.15 10.37 -22.23
N ARG A 823 -7.51 9.85 -21.16
CA ARG A 823 -6.20 9.18 -21.23
C ARG A 823 -6.29 7.83 -21.96
N GLN A 824 -7.43 7.13 -21.90
CA GLN A 824 -7.60 5.85 -22.59
C GLN A 824 -7.94 6.00 -24.08
N GLU A 825 -8.81 6.94 -24.48
CA GLU A 825 -9.09 7.16 -25.91
C GLU A 825 -7.84 7.61 -26.69
N TYR A 826 -6.97 8.42 -26.09
CA TYR A 826 -5.75 8.86 -26.77
C TYR A 826 -4.75 7.70 -26.96
N LEU A 827 -4.56 6.85 -25.94
CA LEU A 827 -3.67 5.68 -26.01
C LEU A 827 -4.19 4.56 -26.92
N ALA A 828 -5.51 4.41 -27.06
CA ALA A 828 -6.10 3.43 -27.97
C ALA A 828 -5.94 3.81 -29.46
N SER A 829 -5.78 5.10 -29.77
CA SER A 829 -5.81 5.62 -31.15
C SER A 829 -4.55 5.33 -32.00
N GLU A 830 -3.42 4.92 -31.39
CA GLU A 830 -2.16 4.64 -32.10
C GLU A 830 -1.88 3.14 -32.34
N SER A 831 -2.76 2.21 -31.92
CA SER A 831 -2.48 0.78 -31.96
C SER A 831 -3.48 -0.09 -32.74
N GLU A 832 -3.72 0.20 -34.02
CA GLU A 832 -4.31 -0.81 -34.93
C GLU A 832 -3.82 -0.73 -36.39
N ILE A 833 -2.71 -1.42 -36.68
CA ILE A 833 -2.40 -1.93 -38.03
C ILE A 833 -2.23 -3.45 -37.91
N ILE A 834 -3.35 -4.17 -38.00
CA ILE A 834 -3.38 -5.62 -38.21
C ILE A 834 -4.24 -5.87 -39.45
N GLU A 835 -3.62 -6.25 -40.57
CA GLU A 835 -4.36 -6.70 -41.76
C GLU A 835 -4.92 -8.11 -41.54
N PRO A 836 -6.24 -8.35 -41.74
CA PRO A 836 -6.76 -9.70 -41.87
C PRO A 836 -6.71 -10.15 -43.34
N TYR A 837 -5.83 -11.10 -43.63
CA TYR A 837 -5.92 -11.94 -44.82
C TYR A 837 -7.21 -12.77 -44.77
N PHE A 838 -8.22 -12.50 -45.62
CA PHE A 838 -9.11 -13.53 -46.15
C PHE A 838 -9.76 -13.11 -47.48
N SER A 839 -9.91 -14.06 -48.40
CA SER A 839 -10.29 -13.84 -49.80
C SER A 839 -11.65 -14.43 -50.15
N VAL A 840 -12.54 -13.64 -50.78
CA VAL A 840 -13.62 -14.12 -51.68
C VAL A 840 -13.85 -13.11 -52.82
N GLU A 841 -14.38 -13.62 -53.94
CA GLU A 841 -14.38 -13.05 -55.29
C GLU A 841 -15.30 -11.84 -55.57
N SER A 842 -14.82 -10.98 -56.49
CA SER A 842 -15.57 -10.39 -57.63
C SER A 842 -16.94 -9.70 -57.40
N VAL A 843 -17.00 -8.38 -57.68
CA VAL A 843 -17.60 -7.79 -58.91
C VAL A 843 -17.09 -6.33 -59.10
N ARG A 844 -16.73 -5.95 -60.34
CA ARG A 844 -16.57 -4.56 -60.85
C ARG A 844 -17.74 -4.27 -61.83
N PRO A 845 -18.13 -3.02 -62.19
CA PRO A 845 -17.35 -1.75 -62.23
C PRO A 845 -18.18 -0.51 -61.73
N SER A 846 -17.88 0.80 -61.90
CA SER A 846 -16.74 1.61 -62.42
C SER A 846 -16.90 3.12 -62.08
N LEU A 847 -15.76 3.83 -62.03
CA LEU A 847 -15.50 5.22 -62.46
C LEU A 847 -15.91 6.46 -61.62
N ASP A 848 -14.90 7.34 -61.52
CA ASP A 848 -14.87 8.81 -61.41
C ASP A 848 -15.49 9.56 -60.21
N GLY A 849 -14.60 10.15 -59.40
CA GLY A 849 -14.33 11.59 -59.60
C GLY A 849 -14.32 12.52 -58.38
N ALA A 850 -13.27 13.34 -58.31
CA ALA A 850 -13.15 14.62 -57.59
C ALA A 850 -13.03 14.61 -56.04
N VAL A 851 -11.79 14.83 -55.57
CA VAL A 851 -11.49 15.41 -54.26
C VAL A 851 -12.06 16.83 -54.16
N ARG A 852 -12.72 17.14 -53.04
CA ARG A 852 -12.90 18.51 -52.52
C ARG A 852 -12.88 18.51 -51.01
N GLU A 853 -12.08 19.42 -50.44
CA GLU A 853 -12.19 19.81 -49.03
C GLU A 853 -13.58 20.37 -48.75
N ILE A 854 -14.14 20.01 -47.60
CA ILE A 854 -15.30 20.70 -47.02
C ILE A 854 -14.95 21.01 -45.56
N SER A 855 -14.83 22.32 -45.27
CA SER A 855 -14.81 22.84 -43.91
C SER A 855 -16.20 22.65 -43.30
N VAL A 856 -16.25 22.07 -42.10
CA VAL A 856 -17.47 22.02 -41.28
C VAL A 856 -17.36 23.07 -40.19
N ARG A 857 -18.15 24.14 -40.34
CA ARG A 857 -18.68 24.91 -39.23
C ARG A 857 -20.07 24.39 -38.89
N ASP A 858 -20.49 24.65 -37.66
CA ASP A 858 -21.87 24.57 -37.17
C ASP A 858 -22.49 23.16 -37.17
N ILE A 859 -22.31 22.42 -36.07
CA ILE A 859 -23.24 21.38 -35.65
C ILE A 859 -24.22 22.00 -34.65
N ALA A 860 -25.47 22.16 -35.08
CA ALA A 860 -26.59 22.42 -34.19
C ALA A 860 -27.12 21.08 -33.67
N ILE A 861 -27.38 20.99 -32.36
CA ILE A 861 -28.05 19.85 -31.75
C ILE A 861 -29.50 19.82 -32.25
N VAL A 862 -29.93 18.66 -32.76
CA VAL A 862 -31.32 18.37 -33.12
C VAL A 862 -31.77 17.18 -32.29
N ASP A 863 -32.74 17.40 -31.41
CA ASP A 863 -33.43 16.34 -30.68
C ASP A 863 -34.13 15.38 -31.64
N LEU A 864 -34.05 14.09 -31.33
CA LEU A 864 -34.94 13.06 -31.87
C LEU A 864 -35.55 12.27 -30.72
N TYR A 865 -36.74 12.72 -30.30
CA TYR A 865 -37.72 11.90 -29.60
C TYR A 865 -38.58 11.20 -30.65
N GLU A 866 -38.58 9.86 -30.69
CA GLU A 866 -39.71 9.04 -31.15
C GLU A 866 -39.43 7.55 -30.85
N ASP A 867 -40.13 6.98 -29.85
CA ASP A 867 -40.88 5.73 -30.03
C ASP A 867 -41.75 5.43 -28.78
N GLU A 868 -43.06 5.66 -28.90
CA GLU A 868 -44.08 5.03 -28.05
C GLU A 868 -44.78 3.94 -28.87
N GLN A 869 -44.88 2.70 -28.36
CA GLN A 869 -46.16 1.98 -28.43
C GLN A 869 -46.31 0.72 -27.55
N PHE A 870 -47.55 0.56 -27.06
CA PHE A 870 -48.18 -0.64 -26.51
C PHE A 870 -47.64 -1.27 -25.22
N PHE A 871 -48.35 -1.02 -24.11
CA PHE A 871 -49.36 -1.99 -23.64
C PHE A 871 -50.53 -1.29 -22.94
N GLN A 872 -51.72 -1.88 -23.03
CA GLN A 872 -52.96 -1.38 -22.41
C GLN A 872 -53.59 -2.54 -21.64
N GLU A 873 -53.84 -2.39 -20.33
CA GLU A 873 -54.87 -3.13 -19.61
C GLU A 873 -55.30 -2.38 -18.35
N ASP A 874 -56.59 -2.49 -18.01
CA ASP A 874 -57.30 -1.64 -17.05
C ASP A 874 -57.06 -2.06 -15.58
N PHE A 875 -57.22 -1.12 -14.63
CA PHE A 875 -58.01 -1.37 -13.41
C PHE A 875 -58.53 -0.06 -12.78
N GLU A 876 -59.70 -0.17 -12.13
CA GLU A 876 -60.58 0.93 -11.74
C GLU A 876 -60.27 1.57 -10.36
N ASP A 877 -60.72 2.82 -10.21
CA ASP A 877 -61.24 3.48 -9.01
C ASP A 877 -60.61 3.21 -7.61
N PHE A 878 -60.04 4.27 -7.02
CA PHE A 878 -60.39 4.64 -5.64
C PHE A 878 -60.28 6.16 -5.40
N GLU A 879 -61.41 6.83 -5.18
CA GLU A 879 -61.44 8.18 -4.60
C GLU A 879 -61.02 8.14 -3.13
N LEU A 880 -60.34 9.17 -2.63
CA LEU A 880 -60.74 9.82 -1.37
C LEU A 880 -60.15 11.23 -1.19
N ASP A 881 -61.01 12.09 -0.66
CA ASP A 881 -60.88 13.55 -0.57
C ASP A 881 -59.65 14.12 0.17
N ALA A 882 -59.37 15.37 -0.21
CA ALA A 882 -58.65 16.41 0.53
C ALA A 882 -59.44 16.82 1.83
N PRO A 883 -59.17 17.93 2.59
CA PRO A 883 -58.31 19.08 2.26
C PRO A 883 -57.57 19.83 3.41
N ALA A 884 -56.81 20.85 2.99
CA ALA A 884 -56.61 22.15 3.66
C ALA A 884 -55.79 22.21 4.98
N ALA A 885 -55.23 23.35 5.39
CA ALA A 885 -54.70 24.55 4.69
C ALA A 885 -54.03 25.46 5.75
N SER A 886 -53.03 26.26 5.35
CA SER A 886 -52.58 27.52 5.98
C SER A 886 -52.41 27.60 7.51
N VAL A 887 -51.18 27.86 7.96
CA VAL A 887 -50.66 29.24 8.11
C VAL A 887 -49.25 29.29 7.52
#